data_AF-A0AA36MZK6-F1
#
_entry.id   AF-A0AA36MZK6-F1
#
_cell.length_a   1.000
_cell.length_b   1.000
_cell.length_c   1.000
_cell.angle_alpha   90.00
_cell.angle_beta   90.00
_cell.angle_gamma   90.00
#
_symmetry.space_group_name_H-M   'P 1'
#
loop_
_entity.id
_entity.type
_entity.pdbx_description
1 polymer ?
#
loop_
_entity_poly.entity_id
_entity_poly.type
_entity_poly.pdbx_seq_one_letter_code
_entity_poly.pdbx_strand_id
1 'polypeptide(L)'
;MLTWRRLVRPAGAVAASAAAFAASTSQPSKCDDKDPPHPPRYPFWVKSIFHSHEIPSVRRGYEVYRQVCATCHSMKQLHFRHLSNFVLPEKRMKEIAASYDVVDGPNDEGEMFTRPGILVDAFPSPYPNEEAARYANGGANPPDLSVYTTAKHEGVDYIFALLLGYRDPPAGIEVRDGLYYNVYFPGGLIGMPNPLHADGLVDYEDGTPCTKSQMAKDVVNFLCWASEPAHDERKLMGLKAWKADSVWRRQIIRCLLIAACIAISVPRAPTGLALAEPGLVVAVRGNAVAVSLEGEPGCTCDMSDLLQDLNTWTQSDAREQEAVPYAYRTFGFPHVQRSLRKLWEQGRLMVSCYGAFTWLRTGSRAVPDLPPDASDVARSMARVSDRASTEASDEELRQWIGREYGEDGLERLLQTAEKESADALQELKDFFSWFREHFPYYHGACEYCSNDSTHLLGIVRPSDEEMQTGGAGVSELYSCKGCNSTTHFPRFRTVRPVLASHRGRCGEYSWMAVRFLEALGFPARWVDNHAGHVWAEAGVGGRWVHIDPCEAAVDEPLLYAVQWGRCPQHVLAYQINESGTTVHDVTREYRPADAEELPQATTRQVAKALAGAAQQAERQQHEEMGAELLSFALF
;
A
#
# COMPACT_ATOMS: atom_id res chain seq x y z
N MET A 1 -35.64 -24.55 -5.03
CA MET A 1 -36.31 -23.68 -6.03
C MET A 1 -35.34 -22.57 -6.43
N LEU A 2 -35.24 -22.35 -7.74
CA LEU A 2 -34.75 -21.14 -8.43
C LEU A 2 -33.23 -20.88 -8.43
N THR A 3 -32.58 -21.56 -9.37
CA THR A 3 -31.22 -21.28 -9.87
C THR A 3 -31.24 -20.07 -10.82
N TRP A 4 -30.38 -19.08 -10.55
CA TRP A 4 -30.01 -18.05 -11.52
C TRP A 4 -28.82 -18.56 -12.35
N ARG A 5 -29.09 -18.97 -13.60
CA ARG A 5 -28.08 -19.34 -14.59
C ARG A 5 -27.59 -18.11 -15.36
N ARG A 6 -26.26 -18.03 -15.49
CA ARG A 6 -25.48 -17.10 -16.30
C ARG A 6 -25.98 -17.02 -17.75
N LEU A 7 -26.16 -15.79 -18.24
CA LEU A 7 -26.24 -15.45 -19.65
C LEU A 7 -24.83 -15.48 -20.26
N VAL A 8 -24.52 -16.56 -20.98
CA VAL A 8 -23.47 -16.60 -21.99
C VAL A 8 -24.14 -16.20 -23.31
N ARG A 9 -23.67 -15.11 -23.92
CA ARG A 9 -23.99 -14.76 -25.31
C ARG A 9 -23.06 -15.56 -26.24
N PRO A 10 -23.57 -16.38 -27.17
CA PRO A 10 -22.83 -16.68 -28.38
C PRO A 10 -23.19 -15.63 -29.44
N ALA A 11 -22.16 -15.17 -30.15
CA ALA A 11 -22.31 -14.52 -31.44
C ALA A 11 -22.76 -15.57 -32.46
N GLY A 12 -23.74 -15.22 -33.31
CA GLY A 12 -24.10 -16.01 -34.48
C GLY A 12 -25.59 -15.99 -34.79
N ALA A 13 -25.99 -15.13 -35.73
CA ALA A 13 -26.92 -15.42 -36.83
C ALA A 13 -27.50 -14.10 -37.36
N VAL A 14 -26.85 -13.57 -38.40
CA VAL A 14 -27.48 -12.73 -39.41
C VAL A 14 -28.46 -13.61 -40.18
N ALA A 15 -29.77 -13.33 -40.11
CA ALA A 15 -30.73 -13.76 -41.13
C ALA A 15 -32.05 -12.98 -41.01
N ALA A 16 -32.27 -12.12 -42.00
CA ALA A 16 -33.55 -11.77 -42.62
C ALA A 16 -34.77 -11.47 -41.73
N SER A 17 -35.10 -10.18 -41.62
CA SER A 17 -36.49 -9.71 -41.57
C SER A 17 -36.59 -8.31 -42.19
N ALA A 18 -36.38 -8.26 -43.50
CA ALA A 18 -36.77 -7.12 -44.33
C ALA A 18 -38.25 -7.27 -44.68
N ALA A 19 -39.15 -6.72 -43.86
CA ALA A 19 -40.57 -6.50 -44.19
C ALA A 19 -41.31 -5.68 -43.12
N ALA A 20 -40.89 -4.43 -42.88
CA ALA A 20 -41.70 -3.45 -42.16
C ALA A 20 -41.25 -2.00 -42.44
N PHE A 21 -40.97 -1.69 -43.72
CA PHE A 21 -40.59 -0.34 -44.15
C PHE A 21 -41.60 0.18 -45.17
N ALA A 22 -42.82 0.46 -44.72
CA ALA A 22 -43.80 1.28 -45.46
C ALA A 22 -45.03 1.56 -44.59
N ALA A 23 -45.02 2.68 -43.85
CA ALA A 23 -46.17 3.54 -43.54
C ALA A 23 -45.87 4.39 -42.29
N SER A 24 -45.10 5.47 -42.44
CA SER A 24 -45.18 6.63 -41.55
C SER A 24 -45.52 7.84 -42.39
N THR A 25 -46.80 7.93 -42.78
CA THR A 25 -47.38 9.17 -43.29
C THR A 25 -47.28 10.23 -42.19
N SER A 26 -46.68 11.36 -42.56
CA SER A 26 -46.54 12.57 -41.76
C SER A 26 -47.89 13.07 -41.25
N GLN A 27 -48.13 12.98 -39.95
CA GLN A 27 -49.11 13.83 -39.30
C GLN A 27 -48.45 15.20 -39.06
N PRO A 28 -49.09 16.33 -39.42
CA PRO A 28 -48.62 17.62 -38.97
C PRO A 28 -48.77 17.67 -37.44
N SER A 29 -47.65 17.78 -36.74
CA SER A 29 -47.66 18.03 -35.30
C SER A 29 -48.33 19.37 -35.06
N LYS A 30 -49.53 19.36 -34.45
CA LYS A 30 -50.07 20.54 -33.79
C LYS A 30 -49.10 20.93 -32.68
N CYS A 31 -48.44 22.08 -32.86
CA CYS A 31 -47.65 22.71 -31.83
C CYS A 31 -48.66 23.43 -30.93
N ASP A 32 -49.05 22.84 -29.81
CA ASP A 32 -49.69 23.62 -28.75
C ASP A 32 -48.56 24.47 -28.12
N ASP A 33 -48.58 25.78 -28.34
CA ASP A 33 -47.60 26.81 -27.95
C ASP A 33 -47.35 26.95 -26.42
N LYS A 34 -47.66 25.92 -25.63
CA LYS A 34 -47.52 25.97 -24.16
C LYS A 34 -46.11 25.63 -23.68
N ASP A 35 -45.43 24.72 -24.38
CA ASP A 35 -44.10 24.27 -23.98
C ASP A 35 -43.03 24.92 -24.88
N PRO A 36 -42.12 25.73 -24.31
CA PRO A 36 -41.07 26.37 -25.08
C PRO A 36 -40.10 25.31 -25.65
N PRO A 37 -39.41 25.60 -26.76
CA PRO A 37 -38.35 24.73 -27.26
C PRO A 37 -37.30 24.48 -26.19
N HIS A 38 -36.87 23.23 -26.06
CA HIS A 38 -35.76 22.87 -25.19
C HIS A 38 -34.46 23.60 -25.62
N PRO A 39 -33.71 24.20 -24.68
CA PRO A 39 -32.41 24.80 -24.94
C PRO A 39 -31.42 23.76 -25.48
N PRO A 40 -30.54 24.17 -26.40
CA PRO A 40 -29.41 23.34 -26.81
C PRO A 40 -28.54 22.98 -25.60
N ARG A 41 -27.91 21.79 -25.64
CA ARG A 41 -26.92 21.41 -24.64
C ARG A 41 -25.60 22.12 -24.90
N TYR A 42 -25.33 23.20 -24.18
CA TYR A 42 -24.07 23.93 -24.32
C TYR A 42 -22.92 23.19 -23.60
N PRO A 43 -21.70 23.20 -24.15
CA PRO A 43 -20.56 22.49 -23.56
C PRO A 43 -19.93 23.28 -22.40
N PHE A 44 -20.72 23.59 -21.37
CA PHE A 44 -20.21 24.25 -20.16
C PHE A 44 -19.14 23.40 -19.48
N TRP A 45 -18.03 24.05 -19.10
CA TRP A 45 -16.88 23.42 -18.45
C TRP A 45 -17.30 22.60 -17.22
N VAL A 46 -18.18 23.16 -16.40
CA VAL A 46 -18.71 22.55 -15.16
C VAL A 46 -19.53 21.28 -15.36
N LYS A 47 -19.95 20.94 -16.59
CA LYS A 47 -20.75 19.72 -16.84
C LYS A 47 -19.92 18.44 -16.84
N SER A 48 -18.64 18.54 -17.14
CA SER A 48 -17.75 17.37 -17.12
C SER A 48 -17.53 16.90 -15.69
N ILE A 49 -17.52 15.59 -15.45
CA ILE A 49 -17.27 15.00 -14.12
C ILE A 49 -15.86 15.28 -13.59
N PHE A 50 -14.91 15.66 -14.45
CA PHE A 50 -13.51 15.92 -14.09
C PHE A 50 -13.16 17.41 -13.99
N HIS A 51 -14.11 18.30 -14.27
CA HIS A 51 -13.86 19.73 -14.29
C HIS A 51 -14.50 20.43 -13.08
N SER A 52 -13.71 21.25 -12.41
CA SER A 52 -14.14 22.18 -11.36
C SER A 52 -14.80 23.43 -11.95
N HIS A 53 -15.22 24.36 -11.12
CA HIS A 53 -15.59 25.70 -11.57
C HIS A 53 -14.40 26.42 -12.23
N GLU A 54 -14.70 27.14 -13.31
CA GLU A 54 -13.76 28.08 -13.93
C GLU A 54 -13.77 29.37 -13.11
N ILE A 55 -12.99 29.42 -12.01
CA ILE A 55 -12.98 30.54 -11.06
C ILE A 55 -12.81 31.92 -11.74
N PRO A 56 -11.97 32.10 -12.79
CA PRO A 56 -11.92 33.36 -13.52
C PRO A 56 -13.27 33.77 -14.14
N SER A 57 -14.00 32.81 -14.73
CA SER A 57 -15.34 33.04 -15.28
C SER A 57 -16.38 33.30 -14.19
N VAL A 58 -16.27 32.61 -13.03
CA VAL A 58 -17.12 32.88 -11.84
C VAL A 58 -16.88 34.30 -11.31
N ARG A 59 -15.62 34.77 -11.26
CA ARG A 59 -15.26 36.13 -10.85
C ARG A 59 -15.87 37.18 -11.78
N ARG A 60 -15.72 37.01 -13.09
CA ARG A 60 -16.38 37.85 -14.09
C ARG A 60 -17.90 37.81 -13.97
N GLY A 61 -18.46 36.62 -13.70
CA GLY A 61 -19.90 36.44 -13.52
C GLY A 61 -20.45 37.15 -12.29
N TYR A 62 -19.69 37.20 -11.21
CA TYR A 62 -20.03 37.99 -10.02
C TYR A 62 -20.07 39.48 -10.35
N GLU A 63 -19.16 39.98 -11.19
CA GLU A 63 -19.19 41.38 -11.65
C GLU A 63 -20.44 41.69 -12.48
N VAL A 64 -20.82 40.79 -13.41
CA VAL A 64 -22.06 40.93 -14.18
C VAL A 64 -23.28 40.89 -13.25
N TYR A 65 -23.32 39.96 -12.29
CA TYR A 65 -24.40 39.91 -11.29
C TYR A 65 -24.49 41.23 -10.52
N ARG A 66 -23.37 41.71 -9.98
CA ARG A 66 -23.32 42.92 -9.15
C ARG A 66 -23.74 44.18 -9.90
N GLN A 67 -23.32 44.33 -11.15
CA GLN A 67 -23.54 45.55 -11.93
C GLN A 67 -24.86 45.54 -12.70
N VAL A 68 -25.38 44.37 -13.09
CA VAL A 68 -26.58 44.24 -13.93
C VAL A 68 -27.75 43.64 -13.15
N CYS A 69 -27.54 42.52 -12.47
CA CYS A 69 -28.64 41.71 -11.92
C CYS A 69 -29.05 42.11 -10.49
N ALA A 70 -28.11 42.55 -9.66
CA ALA A 70 -28.32 42.82 -8.23
C ALA A 70 -29.27 44.00 -7.97
N THR A 71 -29.56 44.81 -8.99
CA THR A 71 -30.54 45.90 -8.96
C THR A 71 -31.98 45.38 -8.87
N CYS A 72 -32.26 44.17 -9.37
CA CYS A 72 -33.61 43.59 -9.38
C CYS A 72 -33.68 42.22 -8.71
N HIS A 73 -32.59 41.44 -8.72
CA HIS A 73 -32.55 40.09 -8.19
C HIS A 73 -31.80 39.99 -6.86
N SER A 74 -32.50 39.51 -5.83
CA SER A 74 -31.87 39.12 -4.57
C SER A 74 -31.04 37.85 -4.70
N MET A 75 -30.12 37.67 -3.76
CA MET A 75 -29.37 36.44 -3.57
C MET A 75 -29.19 36.20 -2.07
N LYS A 76 -30.30 35.82 -1.42
CA LYS A 76 -30.43 35.82 0.05
C LYS A 76 -29.60 34.76 0.77
N GLN A 77 -29.17 33.70 0.08
CA GLN A 77 -28.43 32.60 0.73
C GLN A 77 -26.91 32.81 0.73
N LEU A 78 -26.41 33.83 0.03
CA LEU A 78 -24.98 34.14 -0.03
C LEU A 78 -24.61 35.36 0.83
N HIS A 79 -23.45 35.25 1.44
CA HIS A 79 -22.78 36.28 2.21
C HIS A 79 -21.43 36.60 1.57
N PHE A 80 -20.90 37.80 1.80
CA PHE A 80 -19.61 38.21 1.21
C PHE A 80 -18.45 37.25 1.56
N ARG A 81 -18.48 36.65 2.76
CA ARG A 81 -17.51 35.64 3.21
C ARG A 81 -17.44 34.40 2.32
N HIS A 82 -18.52 34.03 1.64
CA HIS A 82 -18.55 32.85 0.78
C HIS A 82 -17.69 33.01 -0.47
N LEU A 83 -17.49 34.26 -0.94
CA LEU A 83 -16.65 34.57 -2.10
C LEU A 83 -15.19 34.81 -1.71
N SER A 84 -14.93 35.13 -0.44
CA SER A 84 -13.61 35.46 0.10
C SER A 84 -12.64 34.29 -0.03
N ASN A 85 -11.50 34.52 -0.66
CA ASN A 85 -10.43 33.54 -0.92
C ASN A 85 -10.84 32.34 -1.82
N PHE A 86 -12.07 32.32 -2.33
CA PHE A 86 -12.54 31.36 -3.34
C PHE A 86 -12.66 32.00 -4.72
N VAL A 87 -13.44 33.08 -4.81
CA VAL A 87 -13.70 33.80 -6.06
C VAL A 87 -12.81 35.04 -6.16
N LEU A 88 -12.73 35.80 -5.07
CA LEU A 88 -11.96 37.05 -4.98
C LEU A 88 -11.07 37.04 -3.72
N PRO A 89 -9.89 37.68 -3.75
CA PRO A 89 -9.05 37.83 -2.57
C PRO A 89 -9.82 38.51 -1.44
N GLU A 90 -9.60 38.09 -0.20
CA GLU A 90 -10.31 38.62 0.98
C GLU A 90 -10.26 40.15 1.08
N LYS A 91 -9.09 40.75 0.82
CA LYS A 91 -8.94 42.21 0.82
C LYS A 91 -9.90 42.88 -0.16
N ARG A 92 -10.01 42.36 -1.38
CA ARG A 92 -10.90 42.87 -2.40
C ARG A 92 -12.37 42.70 -1.99
N MET A 93 -12.74 41.55 -1.41
CA MET A 93 -14.11 41.36 -0.92
C MET A 93 -14.46 42.26 0.26
N LYS A 94 -13.51 42.62 1.13
CA LYS A 94 -13.74 43.62 2.19
C LYS A 94 -14.00 45.01 1.60
N GLU A 95 -13.25 45.41 0.59
CA GLU A 95 -13.50 46.68 -0.12
C GLU A 95 -14.89 46.70 -0.76
N ILE A 96 -15.32 45.59 -1.36
CA ILE A 96 -16.65 45.45 -1.98
C ILE A 96 -17.76 45.42 -0.93
N ALA A 97 -17.58 44.71 0.19
CA ALA A 97 -18.57 44.70 1.27
C ALA A 97 -18.74 46.11 1.86
N ALA A 98 -17.62 46.83 2.06
CA ALA A 98 -17.63 48.18 2.60
C ALA A 98 -18.27 49.23 1.68
N SER A 99 -18.48 48.94 0.39
CA SER A 99 -19.20 49.85 -0.50
C SER A 99 -20.72 49.83 -0.32
N TYR A 100 -21.23 48.86 0.45
CA TYR A 100 -22.65 48.75 0.75
C TYR A 100 -22.95 49.25 2.16
N ASP A 101 -24.03 50.00 2.27
CA ASP A 101 -24.57 50.46 3.55
C ASP A 101 -25.55 49.41 4.09
N VAL A 102 -25.28 48.91 5.29
CA VAL A 102 -26.07 47.89 5.99
C VAL A 102 -26.66 48.50 7.25
N VAL A 103 -27.97 48.35 7.42
CA VAL A 103 -28.67 48.75 8.66
C VAL A 103 -28.39 47.70 9.74
N ASP A 104 -27.90 48.15 10.89
CA ASP A 104 -27.54 47.34 12.06
C ASP A 104 -28.09 47.99 13.35
N GLY A 105 -28.09 47.27 14.46
CA GLY A 105 -28.54 47.77 15.76
C GLY A 105 -29.61 46.91 16.44
N PRO A 106 -30.24 47.44 17.52
CA PRO A 106 -30.18 48.83 17.98
C PRO A 106 -28.88 49.22 18.72
N ASN A 107 -28.53 50.51 18.72
CA ASN A 107 -27.47 51.09 19.56
C ASN A 107 -27.93 51.25 21.04
N ASP A 108 -27.08 51.85 21.86
CA ASP A 108 -27.33 52.17 23.27
C ASP A 108 -28.49 53.15 23.50
N GLU A 109 -28.93 53.88 22.48
CA GLU A 109 -30.11 54.74 22.47
C GLU A 109 -31.38 54.03 21.97
N GLY A 110 -31.28 52.77 21.54
CA GLY A 110 -32.41 52.00 21.01
C GLY A 110 -32.71 52.24 19.53
N GLU A 111 -31.86 53.00 18.82
CA GLU A 111 -32.03 53.35 17.40
C GLU A 111 -31.24 52.42 16.48
N MET A 112 -31.80 52.12 15.30
CA MET A 112 -31.09 51.40 14.25
C MET A 112 -30.14 52.37 13.52
N PHE A 113 -28.90 51.98 13.30
CA PHE A 113 -27.90 52.80 12.61
C PHE A 113 -27.43 52.12 11.33
N THR A 114 -26.76 52.88 10.45
CA THR A 114 -26.19 52.34 9.22
C THR A 114 -24.68 52.26 9.35
N ARG A 115 -24.10 51.13 8.91
CA ARG A 115 -22.66 50.91 8.87
C ARG A 115 -22.22 50.37 7.52
N PRO A 116 -20.94 50.53 7.14
CA PRO A 116 -20.41 49.82 5.99
C PRO A 116 -20.51 48.30 6.20
N GLY A 117 -20.76 47.59 5.11
CA GLY A 117 -20.85 46.14 5.09
C GLY A 117 -19.54 45.46 5.47
N ILE A 118 -19.66 44.33 6.16
CA ILE A 118 -18.56 43.43 6.54
C ILE A 118 -18.76 42.07 5.89
N LEU A 119 -17.72 41.21 5.92
CA LEU A 119 -17.75 39.93 5.22
C LEU A 119 -18.89 38.99 5.66
N VAL A 120 -19.35 39.10 6.90
CA VAL A 120 -20.43 38.24 7.42
C VAL A 120 -21.81 38.68 6.95
N ASP A 121 -21.96 39.89 6.42
CA ASP A 121 -23.25 40.39 5.95
C ASP A 121 -23.70 39.61 4.69
N ALA A 122 -25.01 39.45 4.58
CA ALA A 122 -25.64 38.90 3.38
C ALA A 122 -25.53 39.90 2.22
N PHE A 123 -25.73 39.42 0.99
CA PHE A 123 -25.87 40.34 -0.14
C PHE A 123 -27.10 41.26 0.03
N PRO A 124 -26.96 42.57 -0.22
CA PRO A 124 -28.07 43.50 -0.10
C PRO A 124 -29.25 43.10 -0.99
N SER A 125 -30.45 43.11 -0.41
CA SER A 125 -31.67 42.87 -1.17
C SER A 125 -32.07 44.16 -1.92
N PRO A 126 -32.39 44.11 -3.22
CA PRO A 126 -32.80 45.31 -3.97
C PRO A 126 -34.13 45.88 -3.49
N TYR A 127 -34.97 45.03 -2.91
CA TYR A 127 -36.29 45.42 -2.39
C TYR A 127 -36.43 44.98 -0.93
N PRO A 128 -37.15 45.74 -0.09
CA PRO A 128 -37.38 45.39 1.30
C PRO A 128 -38.34 44.21 1.48
N ASN A 129 -39.28 44.03 0.55
CA ASN A 129 -40.26 42.95 0.56
C ASN A 129 -40.74 42.60 -0.86
N GLU A 130 -41.50 41.51 -0.98
CA GLU A 130 -42.01 41.01 -2.27
C GLU A 130 -43.00 41.98 -2.93
N GLU A 131 -43.87 42.64 -2.15
CA GLU A 131 -44.85 43.59 -2.70
C GLU A 131 -44.18 44.81 -3.34
N ALA A 132 -43.12 45.32 -2.73
CA ALA A 132 -42.30 46.38 -3.29
C ALA A 132 -41.62 45.92 -4.60
N ALA A 133 -41.14 44.68 -4.65
CA ALA A 133 -40.55 44.11 -5.86
C ALA A 133 -41.58 43.98 -6.99
N ARG A 134 -42.79 43.50 -6.69
CA ARG A 134 -43.90 43.41 -7.66
C ARG A 134 -44.32 44.78 -8.16
N TYR A 135 -44.46 45.74 -7.26
CA TYR A 135 -44.83 47.11 -7.63
C TYR A 135 -43.80 47.73 -8.59
N ALA A 136 -42.51 47.57 -8.31
CA ALA A 136 -41.43 48.10 -9.14
C ALA A 136 -41.32 47.43 -10.53
N ASN A 137 -41.76 46.16 -10.66
CA ASN A 137 -41.61 45.35 -11.87
C ASN A 137 -42.95 44.99 -12.54
N GLY A 138 -43.95 45.88 -12.45
CA GLY A 138 -45.20 45.72 -13.20
C GLY A 138 -46.05 44.50 -12.79
N GLY A 139 -46.01 44.12 -11.51
CA GLY A 139 -46.71 42.99 -10.91
C GLY A 139 -45.91 41.68 -10.89
N ALA A 140 -44.80 41.59 -11.62
CA ALA A 140 -43.91 40.44 -11.62
C ALA A 140 -42.93 40.50 -10.43
N ASN A 141 -42.68 39.36 -9.78
CA ASN A 141 -41.68 39.27 -8.71
C ASN A 141 -40.39 38.66 -9.28
N PRO A 142 -39.26 39.39 -9.35
CA PRO A 142 -37.98 38.83 -9.73
C PRO A 142 -37.59 37.69 -8.78
N PRO A 143 -37.33 36.47 -9.29
CA PRO A 143 -36.95 35.35 -8.43
C PRO A 143 -35.57 35.56 -7.81
N ASP A 144 -35.39 35.02 -6.61
CA ASP A 144 -34.08 34.95 -5.96
C ASP A 144 -33.13 34.04 -6.74
N LEU A 145 -31.89 34.50 -6.92
CA LEU A 145 -30.93 33.82 -7.79
C LEU A 145 -30.00 32.83 -7.08
N SER A 146 -30.10 32.67 -5.75
CA SER A 146 -29.15 31.85 -4.98
C SER A 146 -29.09 30.40 -5.47
N VAL A 147 -30.26 29.79 -5.72
CA VAL A 147 -30.41 28.38 -6.15
C VAL A 147 -31.04 28.25 -7.53
N TYR A 148 -30.99 29.29 -8.35
CA TYR A 148 -31.77 29.36 -9.58
C TYR A 148 -31.37 28.30 -10.62
N THR A 149 -30.08 27.94 -10.67
CA THR A 149 -29.61 26.91 -11.61
C THR A 149 -30.13 25.51 -11.28
N THR A 150 -30.41 25.21 -10.01
CA THR A 150 -30.98 23.91 -9.60
C THR A 150 -32.51 23.94 -9.55
N ALA A 151 -33.12 25.13 -9.42
CA ALA A 151 -34.56 25.32 -9.40
C ALA A 151 -35.23 25.22 -10.78
N LYS A 152 -34.47 25.40 -11.88
CA LYS A 152 -34.98 25.29 -13.25
C LYS A 152 -34.52 24.00 -13.93
N HIS A 153 -35.43 23.40 -14.69
CA HIS A 153 -35.08 22.30 -15.58
C HIS A 153 -33.98 22.73 -16.55
N GLU A 154 -33.06 21.80 -16.87
CA GLU A 154 -31.89 22.03 -17.74
C GLU A 154 -30.86 23.04 -17.20
N GLY A 155 -31.13 23.67 -16.06
CA GLY A 155 -30.23 24.48 -15.25
C GLY A 155 -29.45 25.52 -16.05
N VAL A 156 -28.14 25.32 -16.17
CA VAL A 156 -27.22 26.26 -16.84
C VAL A 156 -27.56 26.48 -18.32
N ASP A 157 -28.10 25.46 -19.01
CA ASP A 157 -28.47 25.60 -20.43
C ASP A 157 -29.68 26.50 -20.59
N TYR A 158 -30.69 26.32 -19.74
CA TYR A 158 -31.89 27.13 -19.75
C TYR A 158 -31.56 28.60 -19.49
N ILE A 159 -30.75 28.90 -18.49
CA ILE A 159 -30.44 30.30 -18.12
C ILE A 159 -29.62 30.96 -19.23
N PHE A 160 -28.63 30.26 -19.79
CA PHE A 160 -27.83 30.79 -20.90
C PHE A 160 -28.69 31.05 -22.15
N ALA A 161 -29.55 30.09 -22.50
CA ALA A 161 -30.49 30.23 -23.62
C ALA A 161 -31.51 31.34 -23.38
N LEU A 162 -32.01 31.48 -22.14
CA LEU A 162 -32.95 32.54 -21.76
C LEU A 162 -32.31 33.92 -21.94
N LEU A 163 -31.09 34.13 -21.44
CA LEU A 163 -30.40 35.42 -21.54
C LEU A 163 -30.10 35.82 -22.99
N LEU A 164 -29.80 34.87 -23.87
CA LEU A 164 -29.51 35.11 -25.29
C LEU A 164 -30.74 34.94 -26.21
N GLY A 165 -31.88 34.53 -25.66
CA GLY A 165 -33.08 34.11 -26.39
C GLY A 165 -34.08 35.22 -26.68
N TYR A 166 -33.76 36.45 -26.31
CA TYR A 166 -34.58 37.63 -26.64
C TYR A 166 -34.56 37.88 -28.14
N ARG A 167 -35.74 37.92 -28.76
CA ARG A 167 -35.95 38.14 -30.19
C ARG A 167 -37.21 38.94 -30.42
N ASP A 168 -37.37 39.46 -31.63
CA ASP A 168 -38.65 40.01 -32.06
C ASP A 168 -39.70 38.89 -32.13
N PRO A 169 -40.96 39.17 -31.74
CA PRO A 169 -42.02 38.18 -31.77
C PRO A 169 -42.28 37.70 -33.21
N PRO A 170 -42.47 36.39 -33.44
CA PRO A 170 -42.86 35.88 -34.74
C PRO A 170 -44.26 36.38 -35.11
N ALA A 171 -44.57 36.36 -36.42
CA ALA A 171 -45.86 36.81 -36.92
C ALA A 171 -47.02 36.06 -36.23
N GLY A 172 -47.97 36.80 -35.66
CA GLY A 172 -49.16 36.27 -34.98
C GLY A 172 -49.09 36.26 -33.46
N ILE A 173 -47.97 36.59 -32.84
CA ILE A 173 -47.86 36.74 -31.37
C ILE A 173 -47.96 38.22 -30.99
N GLU A 174 -49.03 38.60 -30.30
CA GLU A 174 -49.18 39.94 -29.71
C GLU A 174 -48.54 39.99 -28.32
N VAL A 175 -47.52 40.82 -28.17
CA VAL A 175 -46.84 41.07 -26.89
C VAL A 175 -47.62 42.14 -26.14
N ARG A 176 -48.05 41.85 -24.91
CA ARG A 176 -48.73 42.83 -24.04
C ARG A 176 -47.72 43.85 -23.51
N ASP A 177 -48.19 45.07 -23.25
CA ASP A 177 -47.38 46.15 -22.71
C ASP A 177 -46.67 45.73 -21.41
N GLY A 178 -45.35 45.96 -21.35
CA GLY A 178 -44.50 45.57 -20.22
C GLY A 178 -43.97 44.13 -20.25
N LEU A 179 -44.37 43.31 -21.22
CA LEU A 179 -43.79 41.99 -21.48
C LEU A 179 -42.84 42.03 -22.68
N TYR A 180 -41.96 41.04 -22.75
CA TYR A 180 -40.96 40.88 -23.79
C TYR A 180 -41.01 39.46 -24.35
N TYR A 181 -40.78 39.32 -25.65
CA TYR A 181 -40.74 37.99 -26.27
C TYR A 181 -39.39 37.30 -26.03
N ASN A 182 -39.44 36.08 -25.51
CA ASN A 182 -38.29 35.22 -25.33
C ASN A 182 -38.63 33.79 -25.75
N VAL A 183 -37.79 33.24 -26.63
CA VAL A 183 -38.02 31.92 -27.24
C VAL A 183 -38.05 30.79 -26.20
N TYR A 184 -37.27 30.88 -25.13
CA TYR A 184 -37.08 29.79 -24.16
C TYR A 184 -37.95 29.93 -22.91
N PHE A 185 -38.58 31.09 -22.70
CA PHE A 185 -39.43 31.30 -21.52
C PHE A 185 -40.78 30.57 -21.69
N PRO A 186 -41.28 29.85 -20.67
CA PRO A 186 -42.58 29.20 -20.75
C PRO A 186 -43.70 30.21 -21.04
N GLY A 187 -44.46 29.98 -22.11
CA GLY A 187 -45.48 30.91 -22.60
C GLY A 187 -44.95 32.06 -23.47
N GLY A 188 -43.66 32.09 -23.80
CA GLY A 188 -43.03 33.00 -24.77
C GLY A 188 -42.90 34.47 -24.35
N LEU A 189 -43.67 34.92 -23.35
CA LEU A 189 -43.70 36.31 -22.88
C LEU A 189 -43.16 36.40 -21.45
N ILE A 190 -42.07 37.15 -21.26
CA ILE A 190 -41.41 37.35 -19.97
C ILE A 190 -41.51 38.82 -19.54
N GLY A 191 -41.72 39.08 -18.24
CA GLY A 191 -41.75 40.44 -17.67
C GLY A 191 -40.37 41.06 -17.43
N MET A 192 -39.29 40.37 -17.80
CA MET A 192 -37.92 40.84 -17.68
C MET A 192 -37.46 41.41 -19.03
N PRO A 193 -37.09 42.71 -19.13
CA PRO A 193 -36.44 43.24 -20.34
C PRO A 193 -35.12 42.53 -20.58
N ASN A 194 -34.58 42.58 -21.80
CA ASN A 194 -33.28 41.97 -22.09
C ASN A 194 -32.19 42.59 -21.20
N PRO A 195 -31.65 41.86 -20.21
CA PRO A 195 -30.67 42.43 -19.28
C PRO A 195 -29.32 42.65 -19.96
N LEU A 196 -28.98 41.85 -20.99
CA LEU A 196 -27.74 41.92 -21.75
C LEU A 196 -28.01 42.53 -23.13
N HIS A 197 -28.52 43.77 -23.14
CA HIS A 197 -29.02 44.45 -24.35
C HIS A 197 -27.92 44.95 -25.30
N ALA A 198 -26.68 45.16 -24.82
CA ALA A 198 -25.52 45.57 -25.63
C ALA A 198 -24.25 44.78 -25.25
N ASP A 199 -23.25 44.78 -26.14
CA ASP A 199 -21.89 44.38 -25.77
C ASP A 199 -21.24 45.53 -24.95
N GLY A 200 -20.33 45.21 -24.04
CA GLY A 200 -19.58 46.20 -23.25
C GLY A 200 -20.35 46.81 -22.08
N LEU A 201 -21.38 46.14 -21.54
CA LEU A 201 -22.14 46.66 -20.38
C LEU A 201 -21.35 46.67 -19.07
N VAL A 202 -20.31 45.86 -18.99
CA VAL A 202 -19.45 45.69 -17.80
C VAL A 202 -18.00 45.70 -18.26
N ASP A 203 -17.14 46.40 -17.53
CA ASP A 203 -15.70 46.35 -17.75
C ASP A 203 -15.08 45.26 -16.89
N TYR A 204 -14.53 44.22 -17.52
CA TYR A 204 -13.84 43.15 -16.81
C TYR A 204 -12.43 43.56 -16.38
N GLU A 205 -12.10 43.29 -15.11
CA GLU A 205 -10.78 43.60 -14.54
C GLU A 205 -9.62 42.85 -15.24
N ASP A 206 -9.90 41.73 -15.91
CA ASP A 206 -8.91 40.88 -16.59
C ASP A 206 -8.71 41.22 -18.08
N GLY A 207 -9.41 42.22 -18.61
CA GLY A 207 -9.32 42.65 -20.02
C GLY A 207 -10.03 41.74 -21.02
N THR A 208 -10.86 40.80 -20.56
CA THR A 208 -11.67 39.95 -21.46
C THR A 208 -12.68 40.78 -22.25
N PRO A 209 -12.88 40.53 -23.56
CA PRO A 209 -13.89 41.24 -24.33
C PRO A 209 -15.30 40.92 -23.80
N CYS A 210 -16.01 41.98 -23.38
CA CYS A 210 -17.31 41.87 -22.75
C CYS A 210 -18.44 41.77 -23.79
N THR A 211 -18.53 40.65 -24.52
CA THR A 211 -19.66 40.40 -25.43
C THR A 211 -20.87 39.85 -24.67
N LYS A 212 -22.07 39.97 -25.23
CA LYS A 212 -23.33 39.42 -24.66
C LYS A 212 -23.21 37.95 -24.31
N SER A 213 -22.67 37.14 -25.23
CA SER A 213 -22.47 35.72 -25.01
C SER A 213 -21.44 35.44 -23.90
N GLN A 214 -20.40 36.28 -23.79
CA GLN A 214 -19.38 36.14 -22.75
C GLN A 214 -19.95 36.49 -21.37
N MET A 215 -20.69 37.60 -21.26
CA MET A 215 -21.42 37.96 -20.04
C MET A 215 -22.42 36.88 -19.62
N ALA A 216 -23.20 36.36 -20.58
CA ALA A 216 -24.15 35.28 -20.32
C ALA A 216 -23.43 34.01 -19.83
N LYS A 217 -22.29 33.64 -20.41
CA LYS A 217 -21.50 32.48 -19.95
C LYS A 217 -21.00 32.70 -18.52
N ASP A 218 -20.41 33.85 -18.27
CA ASP A 218 -19.79 34.17 -16.99
C ASP A 218 -20.82 34.25 -15.85
N VAL A 219 -21.94 34.94 -16.06
CA VAL A 219 -23.00 35.03 -15.04
C VAL A 219 -23.63 33.65 -14.77
N VAL A 220 -23.83 32.82 -15.79
CA VAL A 220 -24.34 31.45 -15.62
C VAL A 220 -23.36 30.59 -14.81
N ASN A 221 -22.06 30.72 -15.06
CA ASN A 221 -21.03 30.03 -14.27
C ASN A 221 -21.04 30.50 -12.81
N PHE A 222 -21.22 31.80 -12.57
CA PHE A 222 -21.38 32.34 -11.21
C PHE A 222 -22.65 31.83 -10.52
N LEU A 223 -23.80 31.82 -11.21
CA LEU A 223 -25.05 31.28 -10.67
C LEU A 223 -24.95 29.78 -10.37
N CYS A 224 -24.21 29.03 -11.21
CA CYS A 224 -23.96 27.61 -10.96
C CYS A 224 -23.12 27.41 -9.69
N TRP A 225 -22.10 28.23 -9.49
CA TRP A 225 -21.29 28.23 -8.27
C TRP A 225 -22.12 28.67 -7.05
N ALA A 226 -22.97 29.69 -7.19
CA ALA A 226 -23.84 30.17 -6.12
C ALA A 226 -24.84 29.10 -5.64
N SER A 227 -25.41 28.34 -6.59
CA SER A 227 -26.35 27.27 -6.27
C SER A 227 -25.67 26.02 -5.71
N GLU A 228 -24.40 25.80 -6.03
CA GLU A 228 -23.64 24.65 -5.55
C GLU A 228 -22.17 24.97 -5.22
N PRO A 229 -21.90 25.65 -4.08
CA PRO A 229 -20.53 26.01 -3.70
C PRO A 229 -19.64 24.80 -3.44
N ALA A 230 -20.25 23.67 -3.03
CA ALA A 230 -19.56 22.40 -2.76
C ALA A 230 -19.29 21.55 -4.02
N HIS A 231 -19.57 22.06 -5.23
CA HIS A 231 -19.43 21.31 -6.49
C HIS A 231 -18.03 20.71 -6.68
N ASP A 232 -16.99 21.51 -6.44
CA ASP A 232 -15.60 21.09 -6.67
C ASP A 232 -15.17 20.02 -5.66
N GLU A 233 -15.52 20.21 -4.39
CA GLU A 233 -15.26 19.23 -3.32
C GLU A 233 -16.07 17.94 -3.55
N ARG A 234 -17.35 18.05 -3.91
CA ARG A 234 -18.21 16.90 -4.24
C ARG A 234 -17.62 16.08 -5.39
N LYS A 235 -17.15 16.71 -6.46
CA LYS A 235 -16.52 15.99 -7.58
C LYS A 235 -15.20 15.35 -7.19
N LEU A 236 -14.38 16.05 -6.41
CA LEU A 236 -13.13 15.49 -5.90
C LEU A 236 -13.38 14.29 -4.98
N MET A 237 -14.33 14.40 -4.06
CA MET A 237 -14.77 13.30 -3.19
C MET A 237 -15.37 12.16 -4.02
N GLY A 238 -16.18 12.46 -5.02
CA GLY A 238 -16.73 11.49 -5.96
C GLY A 238 -15.64 10.75 -6.72
N LEU A 239 -14.59 11.43 -7.18
CA LEU A 239 -13.44 10.81 -7.84
C LEU A 239 -12.62 9.94 -6.89
N LYS A 240 -12.39 10.41 -5.65
CA LYS A 240 -11.74 9.63 -4.59
C LYS A 240 -12.55 8.37 -4.27
N ALA A 241 -13.87 8.51 -4.12
CA ALA A 241 -14.79 7.42 -3.87
C ALA A 241 -14.84 6.44 -5.05
N TRP A 242 -14.86 6.93 -6.29
CA TRP A 242 -14.84 6.09 -7.49
C TRP A 242 -13.52 5.34 -7.64
N LYS A 243 -12.38 5.97 -7.34
CA LYS A 243 -11.07 5.31 -7.30
C LYS A 243 -11.05 4.26 -6.20
N ALA A 244 -11.56 4.57 -5.01
CA ALA A 244 -11.66 3.64 -3.90
C ALA A 244 -12.55 2.45 -4.27
N ASP A 245 -13.74 2.68 -4.83
CA ASP A 245 -14.67 1.64 -5.31
C ASP A 245 -14.07 0.84 -6.46
N SER A 246 -13.32 1.44 -7.38
CA SER A 246 -12.65 0.72 -8.46
C SER A 246 -11.54 -0.19 -7.93
N VAL A 247 -10.78 0.27 -6.94
CA VAL A 247 -9.80 -0.56 -6.22
C VAL A 247 -10.53 -1.64 -5.42
N TRP A 248 -11.65 -1.31 -4.78
CA TRP A 248 -12.46 -2.24 -4.00
C TRP A 248 -13.10 -3.31 -4.88
N ARG A 249 -13.66 -2.96 -6.03
CA ARG A 249 -14.21 -3.87 -7.05
C ARG A 249 -13.11 -4.70 -7.71
N ARG A 250 -11.96 -4.12 -8.05
CA ARG A 250 -10.80 -4.89 -8.51
C ARG A 250 -10.34 -5.85 -7.42
N GLN A 251 -10.34 -5.42 -6.17
CA GLN A 251 -10.02 -6.26 -5.02
C GLN A 251 -11.08 -7.34 -4.80
N ILE A 252 -12.39 -7.07 -4.95
CA ILE A 252 -13.47 -8.06 -4.88
C ILE A 252 -13.38 -9.04 -6.03
N ILE A 253 -13.22 -8.58 -7.27
CA ILE A 253 -13.10 -9.45 -8.44
C ILE A 253 -11.84 -10.31 -8.30
N ARG A 254 -10.73 -9.73 -7.82
CA ARG A 254 -9.52 -10.48 -7.51
C ARG A 254 -9.73 -11.43 -6.33
N CYS A 255 -10.47 -11.03 -5.29
CA CYS A 255 -10.87 -11.90 -4.19
C CYS A 255 -11.85 -12.99 -4.64
N LEU A 256 -12.71 -12.78 -5.64
CA LEU A 256 -13.62 -13.77 -6.20
C LEU A 256 -12.91 -14.71 -7.19
N LEU A 257 -11.88 -14.23 -7.89
CA LEU A 257 -10.99 -15.05 -8.71
C LEU A 257 -9.96 -15.82 -7.86
N ILE A 258 -9.59 -15.29 -6.69
CA ILE A 258 -8.76 -15.96 -5.67
C ILE A 258 -9.62 -16.88 -4.79
N ALA A 259 -10.88 -16.53 -4.52
CA ALA A 259 -11.88 -17.36 -3.84
C ALA A 259 -12.59 -18.32 -4.80
N ALA A 260 -12.32 -18.24 -6.10
CA ALA A 260 -12.51 -19.38 -6.97
C ALA A 260 -11.51 -20.42 -6.48
N CYS A 261 -11.96 -21.31 -5.59
CA CYS A 261 -11.27 -22.51 -5.22
C CYS A 261 -10.88 -23.23 -6.52
N ILE A 262 -9.63 -23.07 -6.95
CA ILE A 262 -9.06 -24.00 -7.91
C ILE A 262 -8.83 -25.28 -7.11
N ALA A 263 -9.86 -26.12 -7.06
CA ALA A 263 -9.70 -27.53 -6.74
C ALA A 263 -8.91 -28.14 -7.89
N ILE A 264 -7.58 -28.16 -7.79
CA ILE A 264 -6.76 -29.02 -8.63
C ILE A 264 -6.97 -30.43 -8.08
N SER A 265 -7.79 -31.21 -8.77
CA SER A 265 -7.82 -32.66 -8.58
C SER A 265 -6.47 -33.21 -9.06
N VAL A 266 -5.61 -33.59 -8.11
CA VAL A 266 -4.35 -34.29 -8.40
C VAL A 266 -4.69 -35.78 -8.50
N PRO A 267 -4.45 -36.45 -9.65
CA PRO A 267 -4.65 -37.89 -9.73
C PRO A 267 -3.71 -38.60 -8.77
N ARG A 268 -4.27 -39.60 -8.09
CA ARG A 268 -3.61 -40.51 -7.15
C ARG A 268 -2.30 -41.06 -7.72
N ALA A 269 -1.16 -40.74 -7.12
CA ALA A 269 0.07 -41.49 -7.32
C ALA A 269 0.01 -42.78 -6.47
N PRO A 270 0.42 -43.94 -7.03
CA PRO A 270 0.45 -45.18 -6.28
C PRO A 270 1.66 -45.19 -5.33
N THR A 271 1.49 -45.96 -4.26
CA THR A 271 2.48 -46.37 -3.25
C THR A 271 2.89 -45.34 -2.19
N GLY A 272 2.23 -45.41 -1.04
CA GLY A 272 2.98 -45.64 0.20
C GLY A 272 3.05 -44.55 1.28
N LEU A 273 2.15 -43.56 1.33
CA LEU A 273 1.88 -42.84 2.59
C LEU A 273 0.48 -42.22 2.51
N ALA A 274 -0.43 -42.75 3.33
CA ALA A 274 -1.81 -42.31 3.39
C ALA A 274 -1.92 -41.01 4.19
N LEU A 275 -2.10 -39.89 3.51
CA LEU A 275 -2.73 -38.70 4.09
C LEU A 275 -4.08 -38.53 3.40
N ALA A 276 -5.14 -38.80 4.16
CA ALA A 276 -6.53 -38.58 3.77
C ALA A 276 -6.88 -37.07 3.81
N GLU A 277 -7.98 -36.73 3.14
CA GLU A 277 -8.53 -35.43 2.75
C GLU A 277 -8.67 -34.31 3.84
N PRO A 278 -8.88 -33.02 3.45
CA PRO A 278 -7.97 -31.90 3.77
C PRO A 278 -8.36 -30.99 4.95
N GLY A 279 -7.32 -30.44 5.60
CA GLY A 279 -7.37 -29.53 6.74
C GLY A 279 -7.34 -28.02 6.41
N LEU A 280 -7.77 -27.25 7.42
CA LEU A 280 -7.96 -25.79 7.50
C LEU A 280 -6.85 -24.93 6.86
N VAL A 281 -7.26 -23.93 6.07
CA VAL A 281 -6.38 -22.87 5.51
C VAL A 281 -6.60 -21.57 6.28
N VAL A 282 -5.56 -21.08 6.98
CA VAL A 282 -5.57 -19.78 7.67
C VAL A 282 -4.84 -18.76 6.78
N ALA A 283 -5.56 -17.78 6.25
CA ALA A 283 -5.00 -16.71 5.42
C ALA A 283 -4.70 -15.46 6.26
N VAL A 284 -3.44 -15.03 6.27
CA VAL A 284 -3.00 -13.77 6.87
C VAL A 284 -2.85 -12.74 5.74
N ARG A 285 -3.48 -11.56 5.89
CA ARG A 285 -3.52 -10.47 4.90
C ARG A 285 -2.12 -10.18 4.33
N GLY A 286 -1.97 -10.29 3.01
CA GLY A 286 -0.84 -9.71 2.26
C GLY A 286 0.34 -10.63 1.95
N ASN A 287 0.07 -11.90 1.60
CA ASN A 287 0.98 -12.90 0.97
C ASN A 287 1.35 -14.13 1.83
N ALA A 288 0.55 -14.48 2.85
CA ALA A 288 0.81 -15.67 3.66
C ALA A 288 -0.43 -16.59 3.75
N VAL A 289 -0.27 -17.81 3.23
CA VAL A 289 -1.19 -18.94 3.40
C VAL A 289 -0.56 -19.89 4.44
N ALA A 290 -1.34 -20.30 5.44
CA ALA A 290 -0.97 -21.36 6.37
C ALA A 290 -1.94 -22.55 6.19
N VAL A 291 -1.40 -23.77 6.06
CA VAL A 291 -2.19 -24.99 5.79
C VAL A 291 -2.03 -25.96 6.96
N SER A 292 -3.14 -26.44 7.52
CA SER A 292 -3.15 -27.46 8.57
C SER A 292 -2.99 -28.86 8.00
N LEU A 293 -2.01 -29.62 8.49
CA LEU A 293 -1.82 -31.05 8.21
C LEU A 293 -2.36 -31.82 9.42
N GLU A 294 -3.41 -32.64 9.29
CA GLU A 294 -4.03 -33.33 10.44
C GLU A 294 -3.32 -34.61 10.87
N GLY A 295 -3.47 -34.97 12.16
CA GLY A 295 -3.15 -36.28 12.75
C GLY A 295 -3.51 -36.43 14.25
N GLU A 296 -4.24 -37.53 14.57
CA GLU A 296 -4.59 -38.17 15.87
C GLU A 296 -5.76 -37.61 16.75
N PRO A 297 -6.76 -38.47 17.12
CA PRO A 297 -7.88 -38.12 17.98
C PRO A 297 -7.48 -38.14 19.46
N GLY A 298 -7.25 -36.97 20.06
CA GLY A 298 -6.98 -36.89 21.49
C GLY A 298 -6.50 -35.56 22.02
N CYS A 299 -6.12 -34.60 21.16
CA CYS A 299 -5.73 -33.27 21.61
C CYS A 299 -6.95 -32.34 21.67
N THR A 300 -7.50 -32.12 22.87
CA THR A 300 -8.60 -31.21 23.18
C THR A 300 -8.18 -29.73 23.18
N CYS A 301 -7.46 -29.27 22.15
CA CYS A 301 -7.43 -27.85 21.85
C CYS A 301 -8.63 -27.55 20.93
N ASP A 302 -9.62 -26.84 21.47
CA ASP A 302 -10.90 -26.61 20.80
C ASP A 302 -10.69 -25.78 19.52
N MET A 303 -10.68 -26.47 18.38
CA MET A 303 -10.51 -25.87 17.05
C MET A 303 -11.69 -24.94 16.70
N SER A 304 -12.83 -25.12 17.39
CA SER A 304 -14.04 -24.33 17.16
C SER A 304 -13.89 -22.87 17.59
N ASP A 305 -13.20 -22.60 18.70
CA ASP A 305 -12.92 -21.25 19.18
C ASP A 305 -12.01 -20.48 18.20
N LEU A 306 -10.97 -21.14 17.68
CA LEU A 306 -10.06 -20.53 16.68
C LEU A 306 -10.80 -20.21 15.37
N LEU A 307 -11.70 -21.09 14.94
CA LEU A 307 -12.54 -20.89 13.76
C LEU A 307 -13.54 -19.76 13.95
N GLN A 308 -14.11 -19.64 15.16
CA GLN A 308 -15.03 -18.58 15.53
C GLN A 308 -14.32 -17.23 15.57
N ASP A 309 -13.13 -17.15 16.19
CA ASP A 309 -12.30 -15.95 16.24
C ASP A 309 -11.83 -15.49 14.84
N LEU A 310 -11.44 -16.43 13.96
CA LEU A 310 -11.08 -16.14 12.57
C LEU A 310 -12.27 -15.64 11.75
N ASN A 311 -13.47 -16.17 12.00
CA ASN A 311 -14.70 -15.77 11.29
C ASN A 311 -15.25 -14.42 11.79
N THR A 312 -15.10 -14.11 13.08
CA THR A 312 -15.41 -12.78 13.63
C THR A 312 -14.43 -11.73 13.13
N TRP A 313 -13.15 -12.10 12.96
CA TRP A 313 -12.12 -11.22 12.40
C TRP A 313 -12.38 -10.85 10.93
N THR A 314 -12.78 -11.80 10.08
CA THR A 314 -13.07 -11.55 8.66
C THR A 314 -14.32 -10.69 8.42
N GLN A 315 -15.21 -10.57 9.42
CA GLN A 315 -16.47 -9.86 9.35
C GLN A 315 -16.46 -8.45 9.99
N SER A 316 -15.37 -8.03 10.65
CA SER A 316 -15.29 -6.73 11.32
C SER A 316 -14.82 -5.59 10.38
N ASP A 317 -15.66 -4.56 10.22
CA ASP A 317 -15.43 -3.38 9.37
C ASP A 317 -14.44 -2.38 10.00
N ALA A 318 -13.55 -1.81 9.17
CA ALA A 318 -12.47 -0.91 9.57
C ALA A 318 -12.82 0.59 9.49
N ARG A 319 -13.98 1.03 10.03
CA ARG A 319 -14.42 2.46 9.93
C ARG A 319 -14.85 3.16 11.21
N GLU A 320 -14.40 2.71 12.37
CA GLU A 320 -14.34 3.56 13.57
C GLU A 320 -12.93 3.50 14.16
N GLN A 321 -11.99 4.31 13.66
CA GLN A 321 -10.66 4.45 14.29
C GLN A 321 -9.79 5.64 13.80
N GLU A 322 -10.37 6.79 13.44
CA GLU A 322 -9.56 8.00 13.17
C GLU A 322 -9.31 8.89 14.41
N ALA A 323 -9.54 8.38 15.62
CA ALA A 323 -9.16 9.07 16.85
C ALA A 323 -8.70 8.12 17.96
N VAL A 324 -7.67 7.28 17.74
CA VAL A 324 -6.99 6.58 18.86
C VAL A 324 -5.50 6.33 18.54
N PRO A 325 -4.56 6.64 19.47
CA PRO A 325 -3.16 6.19 19.38
C PRO A 325 -3.08 4.66 19.55
N TYR A 326 -2.03 4.01 19.02
CA TYR A 326 -1.62 2.68 19.46
C TYR A 326 -2.66 1.53 19.25
N ALA A 327 -3.15 1.32 18.02
CA ALA A 327 -4.11 0.22 17.75
C ALA A 327 -3.87 -0.53 16.43
N TYR A 328 -2.66 -1.10 16.27
CA TYR A 328 -2.36 -2.23 15.38
C TYR A 328 -3.01 -3.54 15.90
N ARG A 329 -4.31 -3.54 16.20
CA ARG A 329 -5.05 -4.69 16.75
C ARG A 329 -6.03 -5.26 15.73
N THR A 330 -5.51 -5.88 14.69
CA THR A 330 -6.25 -6.95 13.97
C THR A 330 -5.32 -8.06 13.46
N PHE A 331 -4.05 -8.10 13.89
CA PHE A 331 -3.25 -9.33 14.04
C PHE A 331 -2.62 -9.40 15.44
N GLY A 332 -3.04 -8.51 16.33
CA GLY A 332 -2.44 -8.22 17.64
C GLY A 332 -3.05 -9.01 18.79
N PHE A 333 -3.37 -10.28 18.58
CA PHE A 333 -3.69 -11.17 19.67
C PHE A 333 -2.53 -12.16 19.85
N PRO A 334 -1.66 -11.94 20.86
CA PRO A 334 -0.59 -12.87 21.21
C PRO A 334 -1.08 -14.31 21.42
N HIS A 335 -2.37 -14.53 21.68
CA HIS A 335 -2.95 -15.87 21.76
C HIS A 335 -3.02 -16.58 20.39
N VAL A 336 -3.45 -15.91 19.31
CA VAL A 336 -3.54 -16.51 17.96
C VAL A 336 -2.16 -16.89 17.46
N GLN A 337 -1.18 -16.00 17.60
CA GLN A 337 0.20 -16.27 17.22
C GLN A 337 0.79 -17.45 18.01
N ARG A 338 0.52 -17.53 19.33
CA ARG A 338 0.93 -18.67 20.17
C ARG A 338 0.28 -19.98 19.71
N SER A 339 -1.01 -19.97 19.39
CA SER A 339 -1.72 -21.15 18.89
C SER A 339 -1.17 -21.63 17.54
N LEU A 340 -0.96 -20.72 16.59
CA LEU A 340 -0.35 -21.06 15.29
C LEU A 340 1.08 -21.56 15.45
N ARG A 341 1.87 -20.95 16.35
CA ARG A 341 3.23 -21.39 16.64
C ARG A 341 3.22 -22.82 17.18
N LYS A 342 2.33 -23.11 18.13
CA LYS A 342 2.16 -24.45 18.69
C LYS A 342 1.78 -25.47 17.62
N LEU A 343 0.91 -25.12 16.66
CA LEU A 343 0.57 -26.00 15.54
C LEU A 343 1.78 -26.26 14.63
N TRP A 344 2.62 -25.24 14.37
CA TRP A 344 3.86 -25.42 13.62
C TRP A 344 4.86 -26.30 14.38
N GLU A 345 5.06 -26.06 15.68
CA GLU A 345 5.90 -26.87 16.57
C GLU A 345 5.41 -28.32 16.72
N GLN A 346 4.14 -28.60 16.43
CA GLN A 346 3.58 -29.95 16.36
C GLN A 346 3.73 -30.59 14.96
N GLY A 347 4.31 -29.90 13.98
CA GLY A 347 4.39 -30.36 12.59
C GLY A 347 3.05 -30.31 11.83
N ARG A 348 2.05 -29.64 12.40
CA ARG A 348 0.67 -29.57 11.88
C ARG A 348 0.39 -28.32 11.07
N LEU A 349 1.36 -27.42 10.90
CA LEU A 349 1.20 -26.18 10.16
C LEU A 349 2.32 -26.02 9.14
N MET A 350 1.95 -25.78 7.87
CA MET A 350 2.87 -25.30 6.84
C MET A 350 2.72 -23.79 6.66
N VAL A 351 3.84 -23.08 6.57
CA VAL A 351 3.87 -21.61 6.39
C VAL A 351 4.42 -21.27 5.00
N SER A 352 3.62 -20.64 4.15
CA SER A 352 3.96 -20.35 2.74
C SER A 352 5.25 -19.57 2.45
N CYS A 353 5.80 -18.79 3.39
CA CYS A 353 7.04 -18.02 3.14
C CYS A 353 7.82 -17.66 4.42
N TYR A 354 9.10 -17.33 4.25
CA TYR A 354 10.01 -16.94 5.34
C TYR A 354 9.55 -15.69 6.11
N GLY A 355 8.92 -14.72 5.45
CA GLY A 355 8.39 -13.53 6.13
C GLY A 355 7.26 -13.89 7.11
N ALA A 356 6.38 -14.81 6.72
CA ALA A 356 5.32 -15.31 7.58
C ALA A 356 5.85 -16.19 8.71
N PHE A 357 6.88 -17.01 8.43
CA PHE A 357 7.56 -17.80 9.45
C PHE A 357 8.29 -16.90 10.48
N THR A 358 8.91 -15.82 10.02
CA THR A 358 9.56 -14.84 10.91
C THR A 358 8.54 -14.17 11.84
N TRP A 359 7.38 -13.77 11.31
CA TRP A 359 6.28 -13.25 12.13
C TRP A 359 5.78 -14.29 13.14
N LEU A 360 5.59 -15.54 12.70
CA LEU A 360 5.15 -16.63 13.58
C LEU A 360 6.09 -16.78 14.79
N ARG A 361 7.41 -16.69 14.56
CA ARG A 361 8.46 -16.85 15.57
C ARG A 361 8.73 -15.62 16.42
N THR A 362 8.62 -14.41 15.87
CA THR A 362 9.06 -13.17 16.56
C THR A 362 7.91 -12.24 16.94
N GLY A 363 6.76 -12.36 16.28
CA GLY A 363 5.64 -11.40 16.39
C GLY A 363 5.84 -10.16 15.52
N SER A 364 7.05 -9.97 14.99
CA SER A 364 7.43 -8.87 14.14
C SER A 364 7.46 -9.31 12.67
N ARG A 365 6.94 -8.48 11.78
CA ARG A 365 7.08 -8.72 10.34
C ARG A 365 8.53 -8.45 9.95
N ALA A 366 9.15 -9.37 9.21
CA ALA A 366 10.44 -9.10 8.57
C ALA A 366 10.24 -7.93 7.59
N VAL A 367 10.83 -6.79 7.89
CA VAL A 367 10.99 -5.69 6.93
C VAL A 367 12.44 -5.77 6.47
N PRO A 368 12.69 -5.95 5.17
CA PRO A 368 14.04 -5.93 4.64
C PRO A 368 14.77 -4.65 5.09
N ASP A 369 16.05 -4.78 5.44
CA ASP A 369 16.96 -3.68 5.77
C ASP A 369 16.63 -2.89 7.06
N LEU A 370 15.74 -3.38 7.92
CA LEU A 370 15.63 -2.85 9.28
C LEU A 370 16.87 -3.24 10.11
N PRO A 371 17.45 -2.30 10.88
CA PRO A 371 18.52 -2.63 11.82
C PRO A 371 18.05 -3.67 12.85
N PRO A 372 18.91 -4.66 13.20
CA PRO A 372 18.56 -5.72 14.13
C PRO A 372 18.21 -5.17 15.52
N ASP A 373 17.31 -5.85 16.21
CA ASP A 373 17.06 -5.62 17.63
C ASP A 373 17.91 -6.55 18.53
N ALA A 374 17.85 -6.34 19.85
CA ALA A 374 18.62 -7.15 20.79
C ALA A 374 18.26 -8.65 20.73
N SER A 375 17.01 -9.00 20.40
CA SER A 375 16.59 -10.40 20.24
C SER A 375 17.14 -11.01 18.96
N ASP A 376 17.21 -10.24 17.87
CA ASP A 376 17.85 -10.67 16.62
C ASP A 376 19.32 -11.01 16.87
N VAL A 377 20.06 -10.10 17.51
CA VAL A 377 21.48 -10.30 17.86
C VAL A 377 21.65 -11.47 18.81
N ALA A 378 20.85 -11.57 19.88
CA ALA A 378 20.93 -12.67 20.84
C ALA A 378 20.67 -14.05 20.20
N ARG A 379 19.79 -14.14 19.20
CA ARG A 379 19.54 -15.40 18.48
C ARG A 379 20.70 -15.78 17.56
N SER A 380 21.33 -14.81 16.91
CA SER A 380 22.55 -15.05 16.14
C SER A 380 23.70 -15.46 17.06
N MET A 381 23.83 -14.84 18.24
CA MET A 381 24.78 -15.27 19.28
C MET A 381 24.48 -16.71 19.74
N ALA A 382 23.23 -17.04 20.05
CA ALA A 382 22.85 -18.39 20.44
C ALA A 382 23.13 -19.41 19.34
N ARG A 383 22.89 -19.07 18.06
CA ARG A 383 23.23 -19.95 16.93
C ARG A 383 24.72 -20.28 16.88
N VAL A 384 25.57 -19.32 17.25
CA VAL A 384 27.03 -19.45 17.23
C VAL A 384 27.53 -20.14 18.51
N SER A 385 27.01 -19.78 19.68
CA SER A 385 27.39 -20.33 20.99
C SER A 385 26.90 -21.76 21.24
N ASP A 386 25.64 -22.04 20.90
CA ASP A 386 24.96 -23.31 21.16
C ASP A 386 25.31 -24.30 20.05
N ARG A 387 26.60 -24.69 20.00
CA ARG A 387 27.07 -25.75 19.13
C ARG A 387 26.30 -27.00 19.50
N ALA A 388 25.50 -27.51 18.57
CA ALA A 388 24.78 -28.76 18.80
C ALA A 388 25.79 -29.84 19.22
N SER A 389 25.41 -30.69 20.17
CA SER A 389 26.23 -31.83 20.60
C SER A 389 26.60 -32.77 19.44
N THR A 390 25.88 -32.66 18.33
CA THR A 390 26.07 -33.38 17.07
C THR A 390 26.94 -32.62 16.04
N GLU A 391 27.70 -31.62 16.45
CA GLU A 391 28.68 -30.93 15.59
C GLU A 391 29.94 -31.79 15.32
N ALA A 392 30.55 -31.65 14.14
CA ALA A 392 31.77 -32.35 13.77
C ALA A 392 32.99 -31.86 14.58
N SER A 393 33.85 -32.79 14.99
CA SER A 393 35.11 -32.45 15.66
C SER A 393 36.12 -31.90 14.65
N ASP A 394 37.08 -31.08 15.11
CA ASP A 394 38.10 -30.51 14.23
C ASP A 394 38.93 -31.61 13.54
N GLU A 395 39.20 -32.72 14.24
CA GLU A 395 39.88 -33.89 13.69
C GLU A 395 39.07 -34.57 12.58
N GLU A 396 37.75 -34.74 12.78
CA GLU A 396 36.86 -35.30 11.76
C GLU A 396 36.84 -34.43 10.51
N LEU A 397 36.82 -33.10 10.68
CA LEU A 397 36.84 -32.15 9.56
C LEU A 397 38.18 -32.19 8.82
N ARG A 398 39.31 -32.26 9.53
CA ARG A 398 40.64 -32.41 8.91
C ARG A 398 40.72 -33.69 8.10
N GLN A 399 40.33 -34.83 8.68
CA GLN A 399 40.31 -36.12 7.97
C GLN A 399 39.39 -36.09 6.75
N TRP A 400 38.25 -35.40 6.84
CA TRP A 400 37.34 -35.23 5.72
C TRP A 400 37.97 -34.37 4.61
N ILE A 401 38.59 -33.24 4.96
CA ILE A 401 39.30 -32.36 4.00
C ILE A 401 40.45 -33.13 3.32
N GLY A 402 41.26 -33.88 4.08
CA GLY A 402 42.36 -34.68 3.53
C GLY A 402 41.88 -35.72 2.52
N ARG A 403 40.73 -36.35 2.76
CA ARG A 403 40.12 -37.30 1.82
C ARG A 403 39.56 -36.65 0.56
N GLU A 404 38.88 -35.51 0.67
CA GLU A 404 38.12 -34.90 -0.45
C GLU A 404 38.93 -33.86 -1.23
N TYR A 405 39.69 -33.00 -0.54
CA TYR A 405 40.56 -31.98 -1.15
C TYR A 405 41.98 -32.50 -1.43
N GLY A 406 42.37 -33.60 -0.76
CA GLY A 406 43.67 -34.23 -0.86
C GLY A 406 44.60 -33.89 0.30
N GLU A 407 45.37 -34.89 0.76
CA GLU A 407 46.30 -34.77 1.89
C GLU A 407 47.35 -33.67 1.67
N ASP A 408 47.89 -33.56 0.46
CA ASP A 408 48.84 -32.49 0.11
C ASP A 408 48.22 -31.09 0.24
N GLY A 409 46.92 -30.96 -0.08
CA GLY A 409 46.16 -29.71 0.05
C GLY A 409 45.88 -29.37 1.52
N LEU A 410 45.47 -30.37 2.30
CA LEU A 410 45.31 -30.22 3.75
C LEU A 410 46.61 -29.80 4.43
N GLU A 411 47.74 -30.42 4.08
CA GLU A 411 49.04 -30.08 4.67
C GLU A 411 49.43 -28.63 4.35
N ARG A 412 49.23 -28.17 3.10
CA ARG A 412 49.44 -26.76 2.74
C ARG A 412 48.58 -25.84 3.58
N LEU A 413 47.29 -26.13 3.73
CA LEU A 413 46.35 -25.33 4.53
C LEU A 413 46.72 -25.30 6.02
N LEU A 414 47.13 -26.42 6.61
CA LEU A 414 47.57 -26.48 8.01
C LEU A 414 48.86 -25.67 8.25
N GLN A 415 49.80 -25.72 7.30
CA GLN A 415 51.01 -24.90 7.35
C GLN A 415 50.72 -23.41 7.12
N THR A 416 49.52 -23.05 6.69
CA THR A 416 49.17 -21.68 6.29
C THR A 416 48.78 -20.79 7.46
N ALA A 417 48.21 -21.34 8.53
CA ALA A 417 47.79 -20.58 9.71
C ALA A 417 48.95 -19.79 10.38
N GLU A 418 50.20 -20.21 10.16
CA GLU A 418 51.41 -19.58 10.71
C GLU A 418 52.17 -18.69 9.70
N LYS A 419 51.75 -18.61 8.41
CA LYS A 419 52.48 -17.90 7.34
C LYS A 419 52.04 -16.43 7.17
N GLU A 420 52.94 -15.60 6.61
CA GLU A 420 52.64 -14.20 6.26
C GLU A 420 51.57 -14.08 5.13
N SER A 421 50.87 -12.94 5.11
CA SER A 421 49.51 -12.80 4.57
C SER A 421 49.25 -13.17 3.10
N ALA A 422 50.22 -13.13 2.17
CA ALA A 422 49.93 -13.28 0.74
C ALA A 422 49.75 -14.74 0.30
N ASP A 423 50.66 -15.62 0.71
CA ASP A 423 50.58 -17.06 0.40
C ASP A 423 49.35 -17.68 1.05
N ALA A 424 49.02 -17.22 2.26
CA ALA A 424 47.85 -17.69 2.98
C ALA A 424 46.53 -17.36 2.29
N LEU A 425 46.43 -16.18 1.68
CA LEU A 425 45.25 -15.80 0.92
C LEU A 425 45.11 -16.64 -0.35
N GLN A 426 46.22 -16.98 -1.00
CA GLN A 426 46.16 -17.78 -2.22
C GLN A 426 45.70 -19.22 -1.93
N GLU A 427 46.22 -19.87 -0.88
CA GLU A 427 45.76 -21.22 -0.49
C GLU A 427 44.28 -21.22 -0.10
N LEU A 428 43.81 -20.19 0.62
CA LEU A 428 42.38 -20.04 0.94
C LEU A 428 41.53 -19.83 -0.32
N LYS A 429 42.00 -19.03 -1.30
CA LYS A 429 41.32 -18.84 -2.59
C LYS A 429 41.19 -20.15 -3.34
N ASP A 430 42.28 -20.92 -3.41
CA ASP A 430 42.29 -22.20 -4.12
C ASP A 430 41.35 -23.21 -3.43
N PHE A 431 41.34 -23.25 -2.10
CA PHE A 431 40.43 -24.09 -1.33
C PHE A 431 38.96 -23.70 -1.51
N PHE A 432 38.60 -22.42 -1.42
CA PHE A 432 37.20 -21.99 -1.58
C PHE A 432 36.72 -22.02 -3.04
N SER A 433 37.63 -21.93 -4.02
CA SER A 433 37.33 -22.22 -5.42
C SER A 433 36.96 -23.69 -5.61
N TRP A 434 37.78 -24.60 -5.07
CA TRP A 434 37.46 -26.03 -5.07
C TRP A 434 36.15 -26.33 -4.34
N PHE A 435 35.94 -25.71 -3.19
CA PHE A 435 34.74 -25.89 -2.38
C PHE A 435 33.48 -25.55 -3.19
N ARG A 436 33.46 -24.41 -3.90
CA ARG A 436 32.31 -23.97 -4.70
C ARG A 436 31.97 -24.97 -5.82
N GLU A 437 32.98 -25.61 -6.41
CA GLU A 437 32.78 -26.65 -7.43
C GLU A 437 32.19 -27.93 -6.84
N HIS A 438 32.59 -28.30 -5.62
CA HIS A 438 32.16 -29.53 -4.94
C HIS A 438 30.85 -29.37 -4.15
N PHE A 439 30.50 -28.14 -3.76
CA PHE A 439 29.28 -27.74 -3.04
C PHE A 439 28.55 -26.62 -3.78
N PRO A 440 27.93 -26.92 -4.94
CA PRO A 440 27.20 -25.93 -5.71
C PRO A 440 25.99 -25.41 -4.92
N TYR A 441 25.70 -24.10 -5.08
CA TYR A 441 24.58 -23.46 -4.40
C TYR A 441 23.26 -24.17 -4.69
N TYR A 442 22.57 -24.61 -3.65
CA TYR A 442 21.34 -25.39 -3.81
C TYR A 442 20.12 -24.49 -4.10
N HIS A 443 19.66 -24.50 -5.36
CA HIS A 443 18.51 -23.71 -5.83
C HIS A 443 17.15 -24.40 -5.66
N GLY A 444 17.07 -25.51 -4.90
CA GLY A 444 15.80 -26.24 -4.72
C GLY A 444 15.51 -27.27 -5.81
N ALA A 445 16.53 -27.79 -6.51
CA ALA A 445 16.38 -28.81 -7.54
C ALA A 445 15.58 -30.03 -7.05
N CYS A 446 14.78 -30.64 -7.93
CA CYS A 446 13.98 -31.80 -7.56
C CYS A 446 14.87 -33.02 -7.27
N GLU A 447 14.67 -33.65 -6.11
CA GLU A 447 15.43 -34.85 -5.70
C GLU A 447 15.18 -36.06 -6.61
N TYR A 448 14.01 -36.14 -7.25
CA TYR A 448 13.60 -37.32 -8.03
C TYR A 448 13.95 -37.25 -9.51
N CYS A 449 13.98 -36.04 -10.09
CA CYS A 449 14.25 -35.86 -11.52
C CYS A 449 15.31 -34.80 -11.83
N SER A 450 15.93 -34.24 -10.80
CA SER A 450 17.02 -33.24 -10.90
C SER A 450 16.65 -31.99 -11.71
N ASN A 451 15.35 -31.72 -11.91
CA ASN A 451 14.89 -30.54 -12.61
C ASN A 451 14.85 -29.32 -11.67
N ASP A 452 15.37 -28.19 -12.13
CA ASP A 452 15.42 -26.91 -11.41
C ASP A 452 14.10 -26.14 -11.43
N SER A 453 13.10 -26.58 -12.21
CA SER A 453 11.78 -25.95 -12.26
C SER A 453 10.91 -26.33 -11.05
N THR A 454 11.38 -26.05 -9.85
CA THR A 454 10.64 -26.24 -8.60
C THR A 454 10.08 -24.91 -8.08
N HIS A 455 9.11 -24.99 -7.17
CA HIS A 455 8.60 -23.83 -6.47
C HIS A 455 8.38 -24.16 -4.99
N LEU A 456 8.67 -23.20 -4.12
CA LEU A 456 8.46 -23.34 -2.68
C LEU A 456 6.95 -23.48 -2.40
N LEU A 457 6.56 -24.60 -1.81
CA LEU A 457 5.21 -24.83 -1.27
C LEU A 457 5.06 -24.15 0.11
N GLY A 458 6.10 -24.23 0.94
CA GLY A 458 6.11 -23.63 2.26
C GLY A 458 7.20 -24.17 3.17
N ILE A 459 7.17 -23.71 4.41
CA ILE A 459 8.11 -24.01 5.49
C ILE A 459 7.37 -24.82 6.55
N VAL A 460 7.94 -25.95 6.93
CA VAL A 460 7.41 -26.89 7.91
C VAL A 460 8.42 -27.11 9.02
N ARG A 461 7.94 -27.69 10.13
CA ARG A 461 8.81 -28.22 11.18
C ARG A 461 9.64 -29.37 10.59
N PRO A 462 10.96 -29.41 10.84
CA PRO A 462 11.79 -30.56 10.48
C PRO A 462 11.34 -31.82 11.22
N SER A 463 11.77 -32.99 10.72
CA SER A 463 11.54 -34.25 11.43
C SER A 463 12.37 -34.30 12.72
N ASP A 464 11.94 -35.10 13.69
CA ASP A 464 12.68 -35.25 14.96
C ASP A 464 14.11 -35.78 14.73
N GLU A 465 14.29 -36.62 13.71
CA GLU A 465 15.60 -37.10 13.27
C GLU A 465 16.47 -35.96 12.70
N GLU A 466 15.91 -35.10 11.83
CA GLU A 466 16.63 -33.95 11.26
C GLU A 466 17.05 -32.93 12.34
N MET A 467 16.21 -32.74 13.37
CA MET A 467 16.55 -31.88 14.51
C MET A 467 17.67 -32.47 15.36
N GLN A 468 17.61 -33.78 15.65
CA GLN A 468 18.60 -34.44 16.51
C GLN A 468 19.95 -34.61 15.80
N THR A 469 19.95 -35.09 14.56
CA THR A 469 21.18 -35.41 13.81
C THR A 469 21.86 -34.16 13.26
N GLY A 470 21.08 -33.19 12.77
CA GLY A 470 21.57 -32.06 11.99
C GLY A 470 21.30 -30.68 12.57
N GLY A 471 20.59 -30.61 13.71
CA GLY A 471 20.16 -29.34 14.30
C GLY A 471 19.24 -28.53 13.38
N ALA A 472 18.48 -29.19 12.49
CA ALA A 472 17.64 -28.50 11.52
C ALA A 472 16.65 -27.56 12.24
N GLY A 473 16.66 -26.28 11.86
CA GLY A 473 15.77 -25.29 12.47
C GLY A 473 14.41 -25.19 11.78
N VAL A 474 14.40 -25.40 10.46
CA VAL A 474 13.24 -25.34 9.58
C VAL A 474 13.47 -26.26 8.38
N SER A 475 12.39 -26.76 7.78
CA SER A 475 12.49 -27.50 6.52
C SER A 475 11.62 -26.84 5.44
N GLU A 476 12.20 -26.67 4.26
CA GLU A 476 11.53 -26.10 3.10
C GLU A 476 10.95 -27.22 2.21
N LEU A 477 9.72 -27.07 1.75
CA LEU A 477 9.07 -28.00 0.83
C LEU A 477 9.02 -27.39 -0.56
N TYR A 478 9.53 -28.11 -1.55
CA TYR A 478 9.53 -27.71 -2.95
C TYR A 478 8.68 -28.65 -3.78
N SER A 479 7.80 -28.13 -4.64
CA SER A 479 7.07 -28.92 -5.63
C SER A 479 7.71 -28.78 -7.01
N CYS A 480 8.02 -29.92 -7.62
CA CYS A 480 8.59 -29.99 -8.96
C CYS A 480 7.49 -29.90 -10.03
N LYS A 481 7.64 -28.98 -10.99
CA LYS A 481 6.70 -28.87 -12.12
C LYS A 481 6.82 -30.03 -13.13
N GLY A 482 7.96 -30.70 -13.18
CA GLY A 482 8.22 -31.79 -14.14
C GLY A 482 7.60 -33.12 -13.72
N CYS A 483 7.90 -33.59 -12.51
CA CYS A 483 7.43 -34.89 -12.02
C CYS A 483 6.36 -34.80 -10.93
N ASN A 484 5.95 -33.59 -10.52
CA ASN A 484 4.96 -33.33 -9.47
C ASN A 484 5.33 -33.88 -8.09
N SER A 485 6.57 -34.33 -7.90
CA SER A 485 7.09 -34.76 -6.61
C SER A 485 7.43 -33.58 -5.70
N THR A 486 7.37 -33.83 -4.40
CA THR A 486 7.76 -32.85 -3.38
C THR A 486 9.14 -33.17 -2.84
N THR A 487 10.05 -32.22 -2.89
CA THR A 487 11.40 -32.34 -2.32
C THR A 487 11.46 -31.63 -0.98
N HIS A 488 11.98 -32.34 0.02
CA HIS A 488 12.24 -31.82 1.35
C HIS A 488 13.66 -31.25 1.41
N PHE A 489 13.82 -30.03 1.92
CA PHE A 489 15.12 -29.40 2.11
C PHE A 489 15.25 -28.87 3.54
N PRO A 490 15.81 -29.68 4.46
CA PRO A 490 16.07 -29.26 5.83
C PRO A 490 17.20 -28.22 5.89
N ARG A 491 17.01 -27.18 6.70
CA ARG A 491 18.00 -26.12 6.93
C ARG A 491 18.82 -26.46 8.19
N PHE A 492 19.90 -27.20 7.97
CA PHE A 492 20.79 -27.71 9.01
C PHE A 492 21.62 -26.61 9.66
N ARG A 493 21.99 -26.84 10.92
CA ARG A 493 22.90 -25.97 11.69
C ARG A 493 24.25 -26.60 11.96
N THR A 494 24.38 -27.91 11.79
CA THR A 494 25.65 -28.62 11.90
C THR A 494 26.21 -28.98 10.53
N VAL A 495 27.51 -29.26 10.46
CA VAL A 495 28.17 -29.52 9.18
C VAL A 495 27.96 -30.95 8.67
N ARG A 496 27.80 -31.95 9.56
CA ARG A 496 27.73 -33.37 9.17
C ARG A 496 26.68 -33.68 8.09
N PRO A 497 25.41 -33.23 8.20
CA PRO A 497 24.41 -33.52 7.17
C PRO A 497 24.70 -32.79 5.85
N VAL A 498 25.37 -31.63 5.92
CA VAL A 498 25.76 -30.85 4.74
C VAL A 498 26.91 -31.54 4.00
N LEU A 499 27.89 -32.07 4.75
CA LEU A 499 28.98 -32.90 4.20
C LEU A 499 28.44 -34.18 3.55
N ALA A 500 27.43 -34.83 4.14
CA ALA A 500 26.85 -36.05 3.59
C ALA A 500 25.98 -35.80 2.34
N SER A 501 25.23 -34.70 2.32
CA SER A 501 24.27 -34.42 1.25
C SER A 501 24.84 -33.58 0.10
N HIS A 502 25.95 -32.89 0.33
CA HIS A 502 26.50 -31.86 -0.56
C HIS A 502 25.49 -30.75 -0.92
N ARG A 503 24.42 -30.58 -0.12
CA ARG A 503 23.32 -29.63 -0.38
C ARG A 503 23.28 -28.56 0.70
N GLY A 504 23.45 -27.30 0.31
CA GLY A 504 23.38 -26.16 1.22
C GLY A 504 23.24 -24.82 0.50
N ARG A 505 23.05 -23.75 1.28
CA ARG A 505 23.03 -22.36 0.81
C ARG A 505 23.99 -21.54 1.68
N CYS A 506 23.97 -20.21 1.52
CA CYS A 506 24.79 -19.29 2.31
C CYS A 506 24.73 -19.57 3.82
N GLY A 507 23.56 -19.91 4.36
CA GLY A 507 23.37 -20.26 5.76
C GLY A 507 24.20 -21.46 6.24
N GLU A 508 24.20 -22.55 5.49
CA GLU A 508 24.90 -23.80 5.79
C GLU A 508 26.38 -23.69 5.43
N TYR A 509 26.69 -23.13 4.26
CA TYR A 509 28.06 -23.04 3.75
C TYR A 509 28.90 -22.01 4.50
N SER A 510 28.33 -20.88 4.94
CA SER A 510 29.05 -19.93 5.81
C SER A 510 29.45 -20.57 7.14
N TRP A 511 28.57 -21.39 7.73
CA TRP A 511 28.88 -22.10 8.97
C TRP A 511 29.93 -23.19 8.74
N MET A 512 29.83 -23.92 7.63
CA MET A 512 30.84 -24.91 7.24
C MET A 512 32.21 -24.26 7.02
N ALA A 513 32.26 -23.08 6.39
CA ALA A 513 33.49 -22.31 6.23
C ALA A 513 34.10 -21.93 7.59
N VAL A 514 33.30 -21.43 8.54
CA VAL A 514 33.78 -21.13 9.91
C VAL A 514 34.39 -22.38 10.56
N ARG A 515 33.71 -23.53 10.50
CA ARG A 515 34.19 -24.77 11.11
C ARG A 515 35.44 -25.34 10.43
N PHE A 516 35.55 -25.22 9.11
CA PHE A 516 36.77 -25.58 8.40
C PHE A 516 37.94 -24.68 8.77
N LEU A 517 37.74 -23.36 8.84
CA LEU A 517 38.77 -22.41 9.24
C LEU A 517 39.27 -22.68 10.66
N GLU A 518 38.36 -22.91 11.60
CA GLU A 518 38.71 -23.28 12.98
C GLU A 518 39.47 -24.61 13.03
N ALA A 519 39.01 -25.63 12.29
CA ALA A 519 39.71 -26.91 12.20
C ALA A 519 41.12 -26.74 11.60
N LEU A 520 41.31 -25.83 10.64
CA LEU A 520 42.61 -25.52 10.05
C LEU A 520 43.49 -24.62 10.94
N GLY A 521 42.98 -24.15 12.09
CA GLY A 521 43.72 -23.33 13.04
C GLY A 521 43.63 -21.83 12.83
N PHE A 522 42.78 -21.36 11.91
CA PHE A 522 42.52 -19.92 11.74
C PHE A 522 41.52 -19.43 12.79
N PRO A 523 41.75 -18.24 13.39
CA PRO A 523 40.68 -17.53 14.08
C PRO A 523 39.54 -17.27 13.09
N ALA A 524 38.31 -17.66 13.42
CA ALA A 524 37.17 -17.50 12.51
C ALA A 524 35.98 -16.81 13.17
N ARG A 525 35.17 -16.14 12.36
CA ARG A 525 33.91 -15.51 12.79
C ARG A 525 32.82 -15.77 11.78
N TRP A 526 31.59 -15.92 12.28
CA TRP A 526 30.41 -15.97 11.43
C TRP A 526 29.84 -14.56 11.26
N VAL A 527 29.48 -14.15 10.06
CA VAL A 527 29.04 -12.78 9.76
C VAL A 527 27.63 -12.77 9.20
N ASP A 528 26.79 -11.87 9.73
CA ASP A 528 25.39 -11.70 9.34
C ASP A 528 25.09 -10.23 9.03
N ASN A 529 24.52 -9.98 7.84
CA ASN A 529 24.06 -8.64 7.45
C ASN A 529 22.62 -8.34 7.86
N HIS A 530 21.92 -9.29 8.51
CA HIS A 530 20.49 -9.25 8.90
C HIS A 530 19.52 -8.84 7.77
N ALA A 531 19.99 -8.89 6.52
CA ALA A 531 19.24 -8.70 5.28
C ALA A 531 19.08 -10.02 4.50
N GLY A 532 19.44 -11.15 5.13
CA GLY A 532 19.23 -12.49 4.59
C GLY A 532 20.44 -13.10 3.87
N HIS A 533 21.64 -12.52 4.02
CA HIS A 533 22.89 -13.11 3.54
C HIS A 533 23.93 -13.18 4.67
N VAL A 534 24.68 -14.29 4.70
CA VAL A 534 25.63 -14.62 5.77
C VAL A 534 26.88 -15.24 5.17
N TRP A 535 28.03 -15.01 5.80
CA TRP A 535 29.35 -15.44 5.33
C TRP A 535 30.32 -15.65 6.51
N ALA A 536 31.61 -15.84 6.23
CA ALA A 536 32.65 -16.07 7.24
C ALA A 536 33.77 -15.01 7.16
N GLU A 537 34.47 -14.80 8.27
CA GLU A 537 35.75 -14.09 8.31
C GLU A 537 36.84 -14.99 8.89
N ALA A 538 38.06 -14.90 8.34
CA ALA A 538 39.25 -15.55 8.89
C ALA A 538 40.28 -14.51 9.34
N GLY A 539 40.94 -14.78 10.46
CA GLY A 539 42.12 -14.06 10.91
C GLY A 539 43.36 -14.53 10.15
N VAL A 540 43.89 -13.68 9.27
CA VAL A 540 45.11 -13.96 8.49
C VAL A 540 46.06 -12.78 8.61
N GLY A 541 47.30 -13.03 9.03
CA GLY A 541 48.32 -11.98 9.13
C GLY A 541 47.92 -10.79 10.02
N GLY A 542 47.15 -11.04 11.09
CA GLY A 542 46.69 -10.02 12.03
C GLY A 542 45.49 -9.17 11.59
N ARG A 543 44.87 -9.47 10.44
CA ARG A 543 43.63 -8.81 9.98
C ARG A 543 42.51 -9.82 9.72
N TRP A 544 41.28 -9.33 9.72
CA TRP A 544 40.11 -10.11 9.31
C TRP A 544 39.97 -10.08 7.79
N VAL A 545 39.79 -11.25 7.20
CA VAL A 545 39.65 -11.48 5.77
C VAL A 545 38.25 -12.01 5.50
N HIS A 546 37.53 -11.35 4.61
CA HIS A 546 36.22 -11.78 4.12
C HIS A 546 36.31 -13.13 3.37
N ILE A 547 35.39 -14.05 3.67
CA ILE A 547 35.27 -15.35 3.01
C ILE A 547 33.80 -15.63 2.71
N ASP A 548 33.44 -15.66 1.42
CA ASP A 548 32.14 -16.12 0.93
C ASP A 548 32.30 -17.45 0.17
N PRO A 549 31.97 -18.59 0.78
CA PRO A 549 32.12 -19.89 0.15
C PRO A 549 31.16 -20.11 -1.02
N CYS A 550 30.02 -19.41 -1.08
CA CYS A 550 29.06 -19.53 -2.18
C CYS A 550 29.59 -18.90 -3.47
N GLU A 551 30.34 -17.81 -3.33
CA GLU A 551 30.91 -17.06 -4.45
C GLU A 551 32.38 -17.41 -4.71
N ALA A 552 32.99 -18.26 -3.88
CA ALA A 552 34.44 -18.49 -3.84
C ALA A 552 35.24 -17.19 -3.68
N ALA A 553 34.69 -16.22 -2.95
CA ALA A 553 35.29 -14.91 -2.76
C ALA A 553 36.11 -14.88 -1.48
N VAL A 554 37.38 -14.50 -1.59
CA VAL A 554 38.31 -14.38 -0.46
C VAL A 554 39.00 -13.03 -0.57
N ASP A 555 38.91 -12.24 0.50
CA ASP A 555 39.41 -10.86 0.59
C ASP A 555 38.70 -9.87 -0.36
N GLU A 556 37.40 -10.07 -0.57
CA GLU A 556 36.55 -9.23 -1.42
C GLU A 556 35.37 -8.61 -0.64
N PRO A 557 35.61 -7.84 0.43
CA PRO A 557 34.54 -7.33 1.29
C PRO A 557 33.55 -6.40 0.56
N LEU A 558 33.95 -5.80 -0.56
CA LEU A 558 33.08 -4.93 -1.36
C LEU A 558 32.24 -5.68 -2.41
N LEU A 559 32.33 -7.02 -2.46
CA LEU A 559 31.56 -7.88 -3.37
C LEU A 559 30.07 -7.51 -3.40
N TYR A 560 29.45 -7.38 -2.22
CA TYR A 560 28.02 -7.14 -2.11
C TYR A 560 27.60 -5.72 -2.53
N ALA A 561 28.39 -4.72 -2.14
CA ALA A 561 28.09 -3.33 -2.47
C ALA A 561 28.31 -3.04 -3.97
N VAL A 562 29.42 -3.53 -4.54
CA VAL A 562 29.86 -3.18 -5.88
C VAL A 562 29.30 -4.14 -6.93
N GLN A 563 29.43 -5.46 -6.73
CA GLN A 563 29.04 -6.44 -7.75
C GLN A 563 27.53 -6.76 -7.68
N TRP A 564 26.97 -6.91 -6.48
CA TRP A 564 25.53 -7.18 -6.33
C TRP A 564 24.66 -5.91 -6.34
N GLY A 565 25.27 -4.72 -6.25
CA GLY A 565 24.57 -3.44 -6.18
C GLY A 565 23.73 -3.28 -4.91
N ARG A 566 24.04 -4.01 -3.84
CA ARG A 566 23.34 -3.95 -2.54
C ARG A 566 24.32 -3.59 -1.44
N CYS A 567 24.43 -2.30 -1.15
CA CYS A 567 25.30 -1.79 -0.08
C CYS A 567 24.72 -2.16 1.31
N PRO A 568 25.41 -3.02 2.09
CA PRO A 568 24.92 -3.45 3.40
C PRO A 568 24.74 -2.28 4.37
N GLN A 569 23.62 -2.24 5.09
CA GLN A 569 23.31 -1.16 6.05
C GLN A 569 23.85 -1.43 7.46
N HIS A 570 24.04 -2.71 7.80
CA HIS A 570 24.62 -3.18 9.04
C HIS A 570 25.21 -4.57 8.80
N VAL A 571 26.37 -4.84 9.39
CA VAL A 571 27.07 -6.12 9.31
C VAL A 571 27.67 -6.43 10.66
N LEU A 572 27.27 -7.56 11.24
CA LEU A 572 27.72 -7.99 12.56
C LEU A 572 28.52 -9.28 12.45
N ALA A 573 29.72 -9.30 13.01
CA ALA A 573 30.58 -10.48 13.09
C ALA A 573 30.50 -11.10 14.50
N TYR A 574 30.24 -12.41 14.55
CA TYR A 574 30.05 -13.21 15.74
C TYR A 574 31.24 -14.16 15.91
N GLN A 575 31.99 -13.99 16.99
CA GLN A 575 33.17 -14.78 17.30
C GLN A 575 32.98 -15.55 18.60
N ILE A 576 33.23 -16.87 18.58
CA ILE A 576 33.26 -17.69 19.79
C ILE A 576 34.63 -17.55 20.44
N ASN A 577 34.64 -17.22 21.73
CA ASN A 577 35.84 -17.20 22.57
C ASN A 577 35.61 -18.09 23.81
N GLU A 578 36.67 -18.32 24.59
CA GLU A 578 36.60 -19.11 25.85
C GLU A 578 35.58 -18.57 26.86
N SER A 579 35.32 -17.25 26.84
CA SER A 579 34.37 -16.57 27.73
C SER A 579 32.94 -16.45 27.15
N GLY A 580 32.67 -17.04 25.98
CA GLY A 580 31.41 -16.95 25.25
C GLY A 580 31.52 -16.23 23.91
N THR A 581 30.37 -15.91 23.30
CA THR A 581 30.32 -15.25 21.98
C THR A 581 30.45 -13.74 22.10
N THR A 582 31.40 -13.16 21.35
CA THR A 582 31.57 -11.72 21.19
C THR A 582 31.01 -11.26 19.85
N VAL A 583 30.45 -10.05 19.82
CA VAL A 583 29.85 -9.46 18.62
C VAL A 583 30.55 -8.16 18.27
N HIS A 584 30.97 -8.02 17.02
CA HIS A 584 31.67 -6.85 16.50
C HIS A 584 30.86 -6.23 15.36
N ASP A 585 30.69 -4.90 15.39
CA ASP A 585 30.14 -4.17 14.25
C ASP A 585 31.24 -3.96 13.21
N VAL A 586 31.12 -4.68 12.09
CA VAL A 586 32.07 -4.64 10.96
C VAL A 586 31.43 -3.97 9.73
N THR A 587 30.40 -3.15 9.94
CA THR A 587 29.65 -2.52 8.84
C THR A 587 30.53 -1.66 7.93
N ARG A 588 31.60 -1.06 8.48
CA ARG A 588 32.46 -0.13 7.74
C ARG A 588 33.30 -0.85 6.69
N GLU A 589 33.74 -2.06 6.99
CA GLU A 589 34.63 -2.89 6.18
C GLU A 589 33.94 -3.34 4.88
N TYR A 590 32.61 -3.49 4.92
CA TYR A 590 31.77 -3.95 3.80
C TYR A 590 31.12 -2.80 3.00
N ARG A 591 31.53 -1.55 3.25
CA ARG A 591 30.99 -0.37 2.57
C ARG A 591 32.09 0.37 1.80
N PRO A 592 31.81 0.79 0.55
CA PRO A 592 32.72 1.65 -0.21
C PRO A 592 33.01 2.96 0.52
N ALA A 593 34.19 3.53 0.31
CA ALA A 593 34.60 4.78 0.95
C ALA A 593 33.74 5.99 0.54
N ASP A 594 33.07 5.92 -0.62
CA ASP A 594 32.16 6.90 -1.18
C ASP A 594 30.67 6.61 -0.87
N ALA A 595 30.37 5.57 -0.09
CA ALA A 595 29.01 5.25 0.29
C ALA A 595 28.39 6.35 1.18
N GLU A 596 27.09 6.62 0.99
CA GLU A 596 26.35 7.56 1.85
C GLU A 596 26.49 7.21 3.33
N GLU A 597 26.53 8.23 4.19
CA GLU A 597 26.58 8.02 5.64
C GLU A 597 25.32 7.26 6.12
N LEU A 598 25.52 6.32 7.04
CA LEU A 598 24.41 5.60 7.66
C LEU A 598 23.54 6.58 8.46
N PRO A 599 22.20 6.46 8.41
CA PRO A 599 21.32 7.27 9.23
C PRO A 599 21.66 7.11 10.72
N GLN A 600 21.79 8.22 11.45
CA GLN A 600 22.11 8.19 12.90
C GLN A 600 21.14 7.32 13.72
N ALA A 601 19.88 7.22 13.29
CA ALA A 601 18.89 6.35 13.93
C ALA A 601 19.29 4.87 13.83
N THR A 602 19.77 4.42 12.66
CA THR A 602 20.24 3.06 12.40
C THR A 602 21.44 2.74 13.28
N THR A 603 22.46 3.62 13.30
CA THR A 603 23.66 3.44 14.11
C THR A 603 23.33 3.35 15.61
N ARG A 604 22.42 4.22 16.11
CA ARG A 604 21.97 4.17 17.51
C ARG A 604 21.22 2.88 17.83
N GLN A 605 20.42 2.37 16.90
CA GLN A 605 19.67 1.13 17.10
C GLN A 605 20.59 -0.09 17.16
N VAL A 606 21.56 -0.19 16.25
CA VAL A 606 22.57 -1.27 16.26
C VAL A 606 23.38 -1.23 17.56
N ALA A 607 23.87 -0.04 17.97
CA ALA A 607 24.58 0.11 19.24
C ALA A 607 23.73 -0.33 20.45
N LYS A 608 22.44 0.02 20.45
CA LYS A 608 21.50 -0.42 21.50
C LYS A 608 21.26 -1.93 21.47
N ALA A 609 21.17 -2.53 20.29
CA ALA A 609 20.98 -3.97 20.12
C ALA A 609 22.19 -4.75 20.65
N LEU A 610 23.41 -4.30 20.35
CA LEU A 610 24.65 -4.89 20.85
C LEU A 610 24.74 -4.80 22.38
N ALA A 611 24.49 -3.62 22.96
CA ALA A 611 24.49 -3.45 24.41
C ALA A 611 23.40 -4.29 25.10
N GLY A 612 22.21 -4.38 24.49
CA GLY A 612 21.10 -5.18 25.01
C GLY A 612 21.40 -6.69 24.96
N ALA A 613 22.01 -7.18 23.89
CA ALA A 613 22.38 -8.58 23.75
C ALA A 613 23.49 -8.98 24.73
N ALA A 614 24.50 -8.12 24.95
CA ALA A 614 25.53 -8.35 25.95
C ALA A 614 24.94 -8.47 27.37
N GLN A 615 24.03 -7.56 27.75
CA GLN A 615 23.33 -7.64 29.04
C GLN A 615 22.42 -8.86 29.18
N GLN A 616 21.86 -9.38 28.09
CA GLN A 616 21.07 -10.60 28.10
C GLN A 616 21.96 -11.84 28.30
N ALA A 617 23.10 -11.88 27.62
CA ALA A 617 24.08 -12.96 27.77
C ALA A 617 24.65 -13.01 29.20
N GLU A 618 25.00 -11.85 29.79
CA GLU A 618 25.45 -11.77 31.19
C GLU A 618 24.38 -12.28 32.17
N ARG A 619 23.11 -11.91 31.97
CA ARG A 619 22.00 -12.40 32.81
C ARG A 619 21.82 -13.91 32.71
N GLN A 620 21.89 -14.47 31.50
CA GLN A 620 21.78 -15.90 31.29
C GLN A 620 22.91 -16.66 31.99
N GLN A 621 24.16 -16.19 31.89
CA GLN A 621 25.28 -16.77 32.61
C GLN A 621 25.09 -16.72 34.14
N HIS A 622 24.56 -15.61 34.68
CA HIS A 622 24.23 -15.50 36.10
C HIS A 622 23.10 -16.42 36.54
N GLU A 623 22.06 -16.60 35.71
CA GLU A 623 20.94 -17.52 35.97
C GLU A 623 21.39 -18.99 35.92
N GLU A 624 22.25 -19.36 34.96
CA GLU A 624 22.83 -20.71 34.85
C GLU A 624 23.75 -21.03 36.03
N MET A 625 24.64 -20.11 36.42
CA MET A 625 25.44 -20.26 37.65
C MET A 625 24.56 -20.39 38.90
N GLY A 626 23.47 -19.62 38.98
CA GLY A 626 22.51 -19.70 40.08
C GLY A 626 21.78 -21.05 40.13
N ALA A 627 21.40 -21.59 38.96
CA ALA A 627 20.77 -22.90 38.84
C ALA A 627 21.73 -24.05 39.16
N GLU A 628 23.00 -23.96 38.76
CA GLU A 628 24.04 -24.93 39.13
C GLU A 628 24.34 -24.90 40.63
N LEU A 629 24.45 -23.70 41.23
CA LEU A 629 24.64 -23.55 42.68
C LEU A 629 23.45 -24.10 43.49
N LEU A 630 22.22 -23.91 42.99
CA LEU A 630 21.02 -24.50 43.58
C LEU A 630 20.97 -26.03 43.41
N SER A 631 21.43 -26.55 42.27
CA SER A 631 21.56 -28.00 42.03
C SER A 631 22.63 -28.64 42.91
N PHE A 632 23.75 -27.95 43.18
CA PHE A 632 24.79 -28.39 44.10
C PHE A 632 24.38 -28.29 45.57
N ALA A 633 23.48 -27.38 45.93
CA ALA A 633 22.93 -27.26 47.29
C ALA A 633 21.81 -28.28 47.59
N LEU A 634 21.30 -28.97 46.57
CA LEU A 634 20.27 -30.02 46.68
C LEU A 634 20.83 -31.46 46.60
N PHE A 635 22.15 -31.61 46.39
CA PHE A 635 22.93 -32.82 46.64
C PHE A 635 23.66 -32.71 47.98
#